data_AF-A0A2S2NJ00-F1
#
_entry.id   AF-A0A2S2NJ00-F1
#
_cell.length_a   1.000
_cell.length_b   1.000
_cell.length_c   1.000
_cell.angle_alpha   90.00
_cell.angle_beta   90.00
_cell.angle_gamma   90.00
#
_symmetry.space_group_name_H-M   'P 1'
#
loop_
_entity.id
_entity.type
_entity.pdbx_description
1 polymer ?
#
loop_
_entity_poly.entity_id
_entity_poly.type
_entity_poly.pdbx_seq_one_letter_code
_entity_poly.pdbx_strand_id
1 'polypeptide(L)'
;HLEDDNVEVVEVHLEDDNVEVVEVQMDDVPMDVEVEVVDVLPADARAELEFADIFDYLPPDVDEEFEPIPLGVPVAQRLPMRDRPAGVQHPLPDQHNIGALDAVCRECNARHFHCERASRGHFSTCCNNGQVTATGQRALLRAPMRLTNLLIDDSQEGTNFRRETRRYNNSLAFAAFSSDLNPRRLPGRGPSVYTVHGQVYRRVNNDVVGNEHRPPRYCELYFVNSAEANQARMRQQDVADRLLAGLLADLDQMLREINPYAQAFRNMSRLWLEEQERANANPEVMGPRSVSMHFVTDAARDQRRYQRPTANEVAAVFVGDDGRPPRDLNLVIFDRNPVDPQHRMQTIPAGSCHADPMLYPLFFPHGESGWHFNVMQEGNRNNQVRSRNTIREFVCYRMAIRYTGNNDTDHEGISLIHGGGFLLQQYVCDQYVRMESNNLNYARRNQQALLADAYQGLVDHVNQQHHLDEANPMAVGRRVILPSTFVGSPRYMKGCYHDAMAIVRKYGKPDLFITFTCNPRWPEITQNLGRWSAPNDRPDLIARVFHAKLKALMQDIIVNRVFGNIDAYVYTVEFQKRGLPHAHILVILREDSKLHTAEDVDNVVCASLPDPATDRRLFDCVTSHMIHGPCGQLNPNSPCMVDNSCSKKYPKEYSEETVYASNNGYPTYRRPNNGSVALVRQQEVGNEFVVPHNPYLLAKYDAHINVEVCSTVKSVMYLYKYVYKGHDAATMEVWDGDEISNFINSRYVSPPEGIWRLFSYEMHKRSHTIVRLPVHLEDRQTVYFAPGQAQERVQNDAQRRTKLTEFFTLNANDVEARQYLYHEIPVHYTWQQAQRRWVRRQRQMNNETLARMYVVNPLDRDRFHLRLLLLHRRGSQSFRDMRTVDGVVHESYGAAAIALGLLESDRAWLACMEESASLDTPRQLRYLFVTILVMCHPAEPLALFQANEASMMEDFNRRFQDLDRARAASLDAIGDLLRAHGKTLGDYGLPYPDVGLLEPEQDDQLFGAIDAAARWAQQVVDMNDEQRTVYDRVMAAVDDNRDIQKVFYVDGPGGTGKTTLYGCLIWSLRNRGRSVLCVAYTGIAASLMDGGMTVHSTFGLPFGTLTDEDTSTITMQSERAQRIRDAALIVWDEAPMSPGPQLTVVDRLLK
;
A
#
# COMPACT_ATOMS: atom_id res chain seq x y z
N HIS A 1 21.70 23.42 -30.92
CA HIS A 1 22.36 24.63 -30.39
C HIS A 1 22.30 24.64 -28.87
N LEU A 2 23.25 23.95 -28.25
CA LEU A 2 23.96 24.45 -27.08
C LEU A 2 25.43 24.17 -27.43
N GLU A 3 26.22 25.23 -27.45
CA GLU A 3 27.66 25.22 -27.70
C GLU A 3 28.28 25.70 -26.39
N ASP A 4 29.07 24.86 -25.72
CA ASP A 4 29.79 25.19 -24.48
C ASP A 4 31.17 24.52 -24.56
N ASP A 5 32.11 25.21 -25.21
CA ASP A 5 33.43 24.70 -25.62
C ASP A 5 34.42 24.58 -24.45
N ASN A 6 34.17 23.69 -23.48
CA ASN A 6 35.08 23.45 -22.33
C ASN A 6 35.25 21.97 -21.92
N VAL A 7 34.93 21.00 -22.79
CA VAL A 7 35.30 19.59 -22.60
C VAL A 7 36.31 19.17 -23.66
N GLU A 8 37.50 18.75 -23.24
CA GLU A 8 38.53 18.25 -24.15
C GLU A 8 38.32 16.76 -24.40
N VAL A 9 37.79 16.42 -25.59
CA VAL A 9 37.37 15.05 -25.96
C VAL A 9 38.41 14.38 -26.87
N VAL A 10 38.64 13.08 -26.64
CA VAL A 10 39.42 12.19 -27.51
C VAL A 10 38.62 10.89 -27.66
N GLU A 11 38.35 10.45 -28.89
CA GLU A 11 37.45 9.30 -29.20
C GLU A 11 38.20 8.16 -29.91
N VAL A 12 37.94 6.90 -29.53
CA VAL A 12 38.30 5.70 -30.32
C VAL A 12 37.25 4.60 -30.11
N HIS A 13 36.65 4.05 -31.18
CA HIS A 13 35.53 3.10 -31.10
C HIS A 13 35.83 1.71 -31.70
N LEU A 14 35.11 0.67 -31.22
CA LEU A 14 35.01 -0.70 -31.77
C LEU A 14 33.66 -1.36 -31.40
N GLU A 15 33.07 -2.13 -32.31
CA GLU A 15 31.72 -2.78 -32.28
C GLU A 15 31.79 -4.33 -32.03
N ASP A 16 30.79 -5.24 -32.08
CA ASP A 16 29.34 -5.35 -32.48
C ASP A 16 28.77 -6.68 -31.87
N ASP A 17 27.52 -7.13 -32.08
CA ASP A 17 26.28 -6.84 -31.30
C ASP A 17 25.32 -8.08 -31.29
N ASN A 18 24.12 -7.97 -30.67
CA ASN A 18 22.86 -8.75 -30.86
C ASN A 18 22.49 -10.02 -30.03
N VAL A 19 21.17 -10.25 -29.92
CA VAL A 19 20.41 -11.27 -29.15
C VAL A 19 19.09 -11.63 -29.87
N GLU A 20 18.51 -12.84 -29.69
CA GLU A 20 17.17 -13.23 -30.21
C GLU A 20 16.28 -14.00 -29.19
N VAL A 21 14.94 -14.01 -29.41
CA VAL A 21 13.88 -14.60 -28.55
C VAL A 21 12.70 -15.13 -29.42
N VAL A 22 11.92 -16.14 -28.96
CA VAL A 22 10.79 -16.75 -29.71
C VAL A 22 9.56 -17.07 -28.80
N GLU A 23 8.33 -16.97 -29.33
CA GLU A 23 7.02 -17.22 -28.67
C GLU A 23 6.27 -18.49 -29.19
N VAL A 24 5.22 -18.95 -28.48
CA VAL A 24 4.22 -19.96 -28.94
C VAL A 24 2.80 -19.66 -28.39
N GLN A 25 1.74 -20.07 -29.11
CA GLN A 25 0.30 -19.76 -28.88
C GLN A 25 -0.53 -20.88 -28.18
N MET A 26 -1.82 -20.63 -27.89
CA MET A 26 -2.81 -21.60 -27.32
C MET A 26 -4.26 -21.34 -27.82
N ASP A 27 -5.13 -22.38 -27.76
CA ASP A 27 -6.52 -22.41 -28.29
C ASP A 27 -7.65 -22.57 -27.21
N ASP A 28 -8.93 -22.43 -27.63
CA ASP A 28 -10.16 -22.30 -26.80
C ASP A 28 -10.91 -23.59 -26.38
N VAL A 29 -11.64 -23.52 -25.24
CA VAL A 29 -12.66 -24.51 -24.76
C VAL A 29 -13.80 -23.78 -23.99
N PRO A 30 -15.10 -24.16 -24.11
CA PRO A 30 -16.25 -23.38 -23.57
C PRO A 30 -16.69 -23.69 -22.12
N MET A 31 -17.76 -23.04 -21.66
CA MET A 31 -18.18 -22.89 -20.25
C MET A 31 -19.35 -23.79 -19.79
N ASP A 32 -19.25 -24.28 -18.55
CA ASP A 32 -20.37 -24.60 -17.64
C ASP A 32 -20.08 -23.96 -16.27
N VAL A 33 -21.10 -23.54 -15.51
CA VAL A 33 -20.93 -22.72 -14.28
C VAL A 33 -21.34 -23.49 -13.02
N GLU A 34 -20.37 -24.11 -12.35
CA GLU A 34 -20.56 -24.75 -11.05
C GLU A 34 -20.26 -23.83 -9.86
N VAL A 35 -20.88 -24.11 -8.70
CA VAL A 35 -20.60 -23.37 -7.45
C VAL A 35 -19.30 -23.90 -6.82
N GLU A 36 -18.19 -23.33 -7.27
CA GLU A 36 -16.84 -23.65 -6.81
C GLU A 36 -16.66 -23.22 -5.33
N VAL A 37 -16.69 -24.19 -4.40
CA VAL A 37 -16.46 -23.98 -2.95
C VAL A 37 -15.23 -23.10 -2.72
N VAL A 38 -15.32 -22.21 -1.72
CA VAL A 38 -14.22 -21.34 -1.30
C VAL A 38 -13.31 -22.12 -0.37
N ASP A 39 -12.19 -22.58 -0.89
CA ASP A 39 -11.11 -23.12 -0.06
C ASP A 39 -10.43 -21.96 0.69
N VAL A 40 -10.85 -21.75 1.93
CA VAL A 40 -10.12 -20.91 2.88
C VAL A 40 -8.72 -21.48 3.06
N LEU A 41 -7.74 -20.60 3.20
CA LEU A 41 -6.36 -20.95 3.54
C LEU A 41 -6.20 -20.90 5.07
N PRO A 42 -5.78 -22.00 5.73
CA PRO A 42 -5.12 -21.95 7.03
C PRO A 42 -3.64 -22.39 6.92
N ALA A 43 -2.94 -22.44 8.07
CA ALA A 43 -1.50 -22.61 8.22
C ALA A 43 -0.94 -23.89 7.52
N ASP A 44 0.26 -23.87 6.93
CA ASP A 44 1.54 -23.95 7.66
C ASP A 44 2.78 -23.74 6.77
N ALA A 45 3.91 -23.47 7.42
CA ALA A 45 5.31 -23.83 7.07
C ALA A 45 5.61 -24.25 5.61
N ARG A 46 6.05 -23.26 4.82
CA ARG A 46 7.03 -23.37 3.70
C ARG A 46 7.28 -22.03 2.98
N ALA A 47 6.36 -21.07 3.07
CA ALA A 47 6.44 -19.76 2.42
C ALA A 47 7.18 -18.71 3.28
N GLU A 48 8.46 -18.97 3.57
CA GLU A 48 9.36 -18.13 4.40
C GLU A 48 10.38 -17.34 3.56
N LEU A 49 10.55 -17.64 2.26
CA LEU A 49 11.68 -17.16 1.44
C LEU A 49 11.44 -15.94 0.53
N GLU A 50 10.23 -15.35 0.50
CA GLU A 50 9.85 -14.35 -0.52
C GLU A 50 9.30 -13.01 0.04
N PHE A 51 9.54 -12.68 1.32
CA PHE A 51 9.12 -11.39 1.92
C PHE A 51 10.07 -10.90 3.03
N ALA A 52 11.38 -11.08 2.84
CA ALA A 52 12.44 -10.78 3.83
C ALA A 52 12.45 -9.31 4.27
N ASP A 53 12.63 -8.38 3.34
CA ASP A 53 13.10 -6.98 3.56
C ASP A 53 12.22 -6.08 4.45
N ILE A 54 11.06 -6.55 4.89
CA ILE A 54 10.12 -5.83 5.76
C ILE A 54 10.14 -6.38 7.21
N PHE A 55 10.69 -7.58 7.44
CA PHE A 55 10.54 -8.37 8.67
C PHE A 55 11.82 -8.98 9.27
N ASP A 56 13.00 -8.83 8.64
CA ASP A 56 14.32 -9.43 9.02
C ASP A 56 14.92 -9.03 10.40
N TYR A 57 14.11 -8.63 11.38
CA TYR A 57 14.54 -8.25 12.73
C TYR A 57 13.68 -8.90 13.82
N LEU A 58 13.32 -10.17 13.64
CA LEU A 58 12.77 -11.05 14.68
C LEU A 58 13.51 -12.39 14.65
N PRO A 59 14.05 -12.90 15.77
CA PRO A 59 14.68 -14.22 15.84
C PRO A 59 13.64 -15.33 15.58
N PRO A 60 14.05 -16.57 15.24
CA PRO A 60 13.10 -17.66 14.94
C PRO A 60 12.13 -17.98 16.09
N ASP A 61 12.53 -17.71 17.33
CA ASP A 61 11.87 -18.16 18.57
C ASP A 61 10.87 -17.13 19.13
N VAL A 62 10.22 -16.34 18.27
CA VAL A 62 9.27 -15.25 18.64
C VAL A 62 8.11 -15.71 19.56
N ASP A 63 7.76 -17.00 19.58
CA ASP A 63 6.71 -17.51 20.46
C ASP A 63 7.20 -17.74 21.92
N GLU A 64 8.51 -17.69 22.20
CA GLU A 64 9.10 -17.87 23.55
C GLU A 64 9.24 -16.55 24.34
N GLU A 65 9.55 -15.42 23.69
CA GLU A 65 9.71 -14.10 24.36
C GLU A 65 8.42 -13.53 25.00
N PHE A 66 7.27 -14.18 24.81
CA PHE A 66 5.94 -13.67 25.19
C PHE A 66 5.30 -14.46 26.35
N GLU A 67 6.08 -14.83 27.37
CA GLU A 67 5.50 -15.19 28.66
C GLU A 67 4.62 -14.04 29.20
N PRO A 68 3.38 -14.34 29.67
CA PRO A 68 2.51 -13.32 30.24
C PRO A 68 3.08 -12.81 31.56
N ILE A 69 3.07 -11.49 31.77
CA ILE A 69 3.37 -10.89 33.07
C ILE A 69 2.48 -11.57 34.12
N PRO A 70 3.03 -12.18 35.19
CA PRO A 70 2.25 -12.99 36.12
C PRO A 70 1.30 -12.12 36.95
N LEU A 71 0.09 -11.93 36.43
CA LEU A 71 -1.04 -11.37 37.14
C LEU A 71 -1.41 -12.34 38.27
N GLY A 72 -0.96 -12.02 39.49
CA GLY A 72 -1.21 -12.79 40.72
C GLY A 72 -2.66 -12.78 41.18
N VAL A 73 -3.56 -13.26 40.32
CA VAL A 73 -4.99 -13.43 40.57
C VAL A 73 -5.18 -14.81 41.21
N PRO A 74 -5.88 -14.92 42.36
CA PRO A 74 -6.20 -16.23 42.93
C PRO A 74 -6.97 -17.10 41.94
N VAL A 75 -6.63 -18.39 41.87
CA VAL A 75 -7.32 -19.36 41.01
C VAL A 75 -8.79 -19.44 41.43
N ALA A 76 -9.65 -18.75 40.70
CA ALA A 76 -11.09 -18.83 40.90
C ALA A 76 -11.56 -20.27 40.65
N GLN A 77 -12.53 -20.74 41.43
CA GLN A 77 -13.09 -22.08 41.23
C GLN A 77 -13.67 -22.17 39.82
N ARG A 78 -13.11 -23.07 38.99
CA ARG A 78 -13.59 -23.34 37.63
C ARG A 78 -15.06 -23.75 37.70
N LEU A 79 -15.93 -22.95 37.09
CA LEU A 79 -17.25 -23.44 36.68
C LEU A 79 -17.02 -24.49 35.56
N PRO A 80 -17.78 -25.60 35.52
CA PRO A 80 -17.66 -26.56 34.43
C PRO A 80 -17.97 -25.90 33.08
N MET A 81 -17.18 -26.18 32.04
CA MET A 81 -17.36 -25.56 30.71
C MET A 81 -18.66 -25.97 29.97
N ARG A 82 -19.51 -26.80 30.59
CA ARG A 82 -20.74 -27.34 30.00
C ARG A 82 -21.84 -26.30 29.74
N ASP A 83 -21.77 -25.13 30.39
CA ASP A 83 -22.79 -24.07 30.27
C ASP A 83 -22.48 -23.03 29.15
N ARG A 84 -21.67 -23.37 28.14
CA ARG A 84 -21.47 -22.54 26.94
C ARG A 84 -22.74 -22.56 26.06
N PRO A 85 -23.40 -21.42 25.74
CA PRO A 85 -24.67 -21.39 24.97
C PRO A 85 -24.64 -21.86 23.51
N ALA A 86 -23.52 -22.46 23.08
CA ALA A 86 -23.21 -22.80 21.69
C ALA A 86 -22.15 -23.91 21.58
N GLY A 87 -22.02 -24.75 22.62
CA GLY A 87 -21.18 -25.94 22.55
C GLY A 87 -21.68 -26.94 21.50
N VAL A 88 -20.82 -27.89 21.08
CA VAL A 88 -21.11 -28.86 20.01
C VAL A 88 -22.37 -29.71 20.26
N GLN A 89 -22.74 -29.94 21.52
CA GLN A 89 -23.96 -30.67 21.92
C GLN A 89 -25.17 -29.76 22.19
N HIS A 90 -25.05 -28.44 22.03
CA HIS A 90 -26.15 -27.51 22.27
C HIS A 90 -27.19 -27.57 21.15
N PRO A 91 -28.51 -27.51 21.44
CA PRO A 91 -29.55 -27.43 20.42
C PRO A 91 -29.28 -26.33 19.38
N LEU A 92 -29.45 -26.66 18.09
CA LEU A 92 -29.21 -25.72 17.00
C LEU A 92 -30.18 -24.53 17.08
N PRO A 93 -29.70 -23.29 16.87
CA PRO A 93 -30.54 -22.10 16.82
C PRO A 93 -31.29 -22.04 15.48
N ASP A 94 -32.34 -21.22 15.38
CA ASP A 94 -32.92 -20.85 14.09
C ASP A 94 -31.89 -20.12 13.21
N GLN A 95 -32.08 -20.20 11.88
CA GLN A 95 -31.25 -19.46 10.93
C GLN A 95 -31.45 -17.95 11.16
N HIS A 96 -30.36 -17.22 11.39
CA HIS A 96 -30.40 -15.80 11.66
C HIS A 96 -30.85 -15.00 10.43
N ASN A 97 -31.98 -14.31 10.56
CA ASN A 97 -32.59 -13.46 9.56
C ASN A 97 -32.48 -11.98 9.99
N ILE A 98 -32.00 -11.09 9.11
CA ILE A 98 -31.84 -9.65 9.36
C ILE A 98 -33.11 -8.82 9.09
N GLY A 99 -34.19 -9.48 8.63
CA GLY A 99 -35.46 -8.88 8.26
C GLY A 99 -35.56 -8.51 6.78
N ALA A 100 -36.72 -8.00 6.38
CA ALA A 100 -36.96 -7.54 5.02
C ALA A 100 -36.22 -6.22 4.72
N LEU A 101 -36.12 -5.89 3.43
CA LEU A 101 -35.59 -4.62 2.93
C LEU A 101 -36.73 -3.57 2.87
N ASP A 102 -37.44 -3.35 3.98
CA ASP A 102 -38.67 -2.56 4.08
C ASP A 102 -38.53 -1.30 4.96
N ALA A 103 -37.39 -1.10 5.63
CA ALA A 103 -37.17 0.05 6.49
C ALA A 103 -36.98 1.34 5.67
N VAL A 104 -38.03 2.14 5.52
CA VAL A 104 -37.99 3.36 4.67
C VAL A 104 -37.31 4.55 5.36
N CYS A 105 -36.43 5.24 4.64
CA CYS A 105 -35.83 6.52 5.03
C CYS A 105 -36.80 7.70 4.83
N ARG A 106 -37.25 8.31 5.94
CA ARG A 106 -38.24 9.42 5.96
C ARG A 106 -37.92 10.63 5.07
N GLU A 107 -36.65 10.92 4.84
CA GLU A 107 -36.20 12.10 4.09
C GLU A 107 -36.11 11.87 2.56
N CYS A 108 -36.09 10.62 2.08
CA CYS A 108 -35.83 10.34 0.65
C CYS A 108 -36.38 9.00 0.11
N ASN A 109 -37.26 8.33 0.86
CA ASN A 109 -37.91 7.06 0.53
C ASN A 109 -36.98 5.87 0.20
N ALA A 110 -35.70 5.95 0.57
CA ALA A 110 -34.74 4.86 0.39
C ALA A 110 -35.07 3.64 1.27
N ARG A 111 -34.95 2.43 0.70
CA ARG A 111 -35.21 1.14 1.35
C ARG A 111 -33.94 0.59 2.02
N HIS A 112 -34.08 0.22 3.29
CA HIS A 112 -33.02 -0.32 4.13
C HIS A 112 -33.46 -1.61 4.81
N PHE A 113 -32.49 -2.41 5.27
CA PHE A 113 -32.76 -3.41 6.30
C PHE A 113 -32.91 -2.70 7.64
N HIS A 114 -33.76 -3.22 8.54
CA HIS A 114 -34.00 -2.60 9.85
C HIS A 114 -32.71 -2.41 10.69
N CYS A 115 -31.73 -3.31 10.53
CA CYS A 115 -30.42 -3.28 11.17
C CYS A 115 -29.43 -2.22 10.62
N GLU A 116 -29.72 -1.57 9.48
CA GLU A 116 -28.89 -0.49 8.93
C GLU A 116 -29.14 0.88 9.59
N ARG A 117 -30.18 0.99 10.43
CA ARG A 117 -30.56 2.24 11.08
C ARG A 117 -29.55 2.65 12.15
N ALA A 118 -29.02 3.87 12.04
CA ALA A 118 -28.11 4.44 13.02
C ALA A 118 -28.79 4.65 14.38
N SER A 119 -28.01 4.73 15.46
CA SER A 119 -28.50 4.94 16.84
C SER A 119 -29.33 6.23 17.03
N ARG A 120 -29.17 7.22 16.14
CA ARG A 120 -30.00 8.44 16.07
C ARG A 120 -31.21 8.31 15.14
N GLY A 121 -31.66 7.10 14.84
CA GLY A 121 -32.91 6.81 14.11
C GLY A 121 -32.90 7.00 12.60
N HIS A 122 -31.78 7.42 11.99
CA HIS A 122 -31.66 7.74 10.56
C HIS A 122 -30.75 6.77 9.79
N PHE A 123 -30.62 6.98 8.48
CA PHE A 123 -29.75 6.22 7.59
C PHE A 123 -28.68 7.11 6.94
N SER A 124 -27.46 6.58 6.80
CA SER A 124 -26.28 7.28 6.27
C SER A 124 -25.83 6.82 4.88
N THR A 125 -26.36 5.70 4.38
CA THR A 125 -26.06 5.10 3.06
C THR A 125 -27.04 5.52 1.96
N CYS A 126 -27.75 6.63 2.15
CA CYS A 126 -28.67 7.23 1.18
C CYS A 126 -28.52 8.77 1.18
N CYS A 127 -29.55 9.53 1.57
CA CYS A 127 -29.52 10.99 1.70
C CYS A 127 -28.71 11.56 2.87
N ASN A 128 -28.13 10.69 3.72
CA ASN A 128 -27.43 11.06 4.95
C ASN A 128 -28.24 12.02 5.86
N ASN A 129 -29.40 11.56 6.35
CA ASN A 129 -30.38 12.37 7.09
C ASN A 129 -30.76 13.67 6.35
N GLY A 130 -31.19 13.55 5.10
CA GLY A 130 -31.73 14.65 4.30
C GLY A 130 -30.71 15.69 3.84
N GLN A 131 -29.40 15.50 4.05
CA GLN A 131 -28.36 16.43 3.59
C GLN A 131 -28.13 16.40 2.06
N VAL A 132 -28.44 15.27 1.43
CA VAL A 132 -28.16 15.01 0.02
C VAL A 132 -29.47 14.80 -0.73
N THR A 133 -29.65 15.60 -1.78
CA THR A 133 -30.71 15.52 -2.78
C THR A 133 -30.05 15.72 -4.15
N ALA A 134 -30.67 15.23 -5.22
CA ALA A 134 -30.24 15.50 -6.59
C ALA A 134 -31.39 16.18 -7.35
N THR A 135 -31.29 17.49 -7.54
CA THR A 135 -32.31 18.30 -8.23
C THR A 135 -31.85 18.79 -9.61
N GLY A 136 -32.79 19.29 -10.42
CA GLY A 136 -32.53 19.77 -11.78
C GLY A 136 -31.89 18.69 -12.66
N GLN A 137 -30.87 19.05 -13.44
CA GLN A 137 -30.15 18.16 -14.36
C GLN A 137 -29.44 16.96 -13.67
N ARG A 138 -29.40 16.87 -12.33
CA ARG A 138 -28.87 15.71 -11.58
C ARG A 138 -29.95 14.68 -11.20
N ALA A 139 -31.23 15.00 -11.36
CA ALA A 139 -32.34 14.08 -11.11
C ALA A 139 -32.49 13.11 -12.29
N LEU A 140 -32.43 11.79 -12.04
CA LEU A 140 -32.63 10.78 -13.11
C LEU A 140 -34.06 10.90 -13.66
N LEU A 141 -34.26 10.97 -14.97
CA LEU A 141 -35.60 11.08 -15.53
C LEU A 141 -36.23 9.69 -15.71
N ARG A 142 -37.52 9.63 -16.08
CA ARG A 142 -38.20 8.34 -16.27
C ARG A 142 -37.50 7.53 -17.36
N ALA A 143 -37.17 6.27 -17.04
CA ALA A 143 -36.55 5.35 -17.97
C ALA A 143 -37.41 5.19 -19.26
N PRO A 144 -36.79 5.19 -20.46
CA PRO A 144 -37.47 4.82 -21.70
C PRO A 144 -38.05 3.40 -21.59
N MET A 145 -39.31 3.22 -21.99
CA MET A 145 -40.00 1.92 -21.86
C MET A 145 -39.25 0.78 -22.57
N ARG A 146 -38.54 1.03 -23.68
CA ARG A 146 -37.72 -0.01 -24.35
C ARG A 146 -36.64 -0.55 -23.41
N LEU A 147 -35.97 0.28 -22.61
CA LEU A 147 -34.98 -0.16 -21.63
C LEU A 147 -35.61 -0.91 -20.46
N THR A 148 -36.74 -0.43 -19.91
CA THR A 148 -37.46 -1.13 -18.83
C THR A 148 -37.91 -2.51 -19.29
N ASN A 149 -38.51 -2.62 -20.48
CA ASN A 149 -39.00 -3.87 -21.05
C ASN A 149 -37.87 -4.90 -21.20
N LEU A 150 -36.71 -4.51 -21.73
CA LEU A 150 -35.54 -5.39 -21.91
C LEU A 150 -34.96 -5.94 -20.59
N LEU A 151 -35.31 -5.37 -19.44
CA LEU A 151 -34.92 -5.88 -18.12
C LEU A 151 -35.93 -6.90 -17.54
N ILE A 152 -37.15 -6.97 -18.06
CA ILE A 152 -38.22 -7.87 -17.57
C ILE A 152 -38.57 -9.01 -18.52
N ASP A 153 -38.52 -8.78 -19.82
CA ASP A 153 -39.19 -9.61 -20.82
C ASP A 153 -38.50 -10.95 -21.10
N ASP A 154 -39.28 -12.01 -21.31
CA ASP A 154 -38.83 -13.35 -21.70
C ASP A 154 -38.35 -13.41 -23.19
N SER A 155 -38.10 -12.28 -23.85
CA SER A 155 -37.73 -12.24 -25.27
C SER A 155 -36.25 -12.61 -25.49
N GLN A 156 -35.92 -12.99 -26.73
CA GLN A 156 -34.53 -13.19 -27.15
C GLN A 156 -33.71 -11.89 -27.04
N GLU A 157 -34.34 -10.74 -27.32
CA GLU A 157 -33.72 -9.42 -27.21
C GLU A 157 -33.39 -9.07 -25.76
N GLY A 158 -34.34 -9.22 -24.84
CA GLY A 158 -34.14 -8.98 -23.42
C GLY A 158 -33.14 -9.94 -22.77
N THR A 159 -33.24 -11.23 -23.10
CA THR A 159 -32.30 -12.25 -22.62
C THR A 159 -30.86 -11.94 -23.07
N ASN A 160 -30.67 -11.53 -24.33
CA ASN A 160 -29.39 -11.09 -24.83
C ASN A 160 -28.97 -9.74 -24.21
N PHE A 161 -29.90 -8.78 -24.06
CA PHE A 161 -29.63 -7.48 -23.45
C PHE A 161 -29.11 -7.61 -22.01
N ARG A 162 -29.77 -8.41 -21.17
CA ARG A 162 -29.38 -8.64 -19.76
C ARG A 162 -28.02 -9.32 -19.64
N ARG A 163 -27.70 -10.28 -20.52
CA ARG A 163 -26.39 -10.95 -20.55
C ARG A 163 -25.28 -10.03 -21.05
N GLU A 164 -25.55 -9.24 -22.09
CA GLU A 164 -24.57 -8.41 -22.78
C GLU A 164 -24.64 -6.91 -22.41
N THR A 165 -25.33 -6.51 -21.33
CA THR A 165 -25.69 -5.09 -21.05
C THR A 165 -24.48 -4.16 -21.07
N ARG A 166 -23.35 -4.64 -20.52
CA ARG A 166 -22.07 -3.92 -20.53
C ARG A 166 -21.55 -3.67 -21.94
N ARG A 167 -21.69 -4.63 -22.85
CA ARG A 167 -21.22 -4.53 -24.25
C ARG A 167 -22.11 -3.60 -25.06
N TYR A 168 -23.44 -3.71 -24.93
CA TYR A 168 -24.38 -2.72 -25.48
C TYR A 168 -24.04 -1.30 -25.02
N ASN A 169 -23.86 -1.10 -23.70
CA ASN A 169 -23.47 0.21 -23.17
C ASN A 169 -22.14 0.70 -23.73
N ASN A 170 -21.10 -0.14 -23.76
CA ASN A 170 -19.78 0.26 -24.25
C ASN A 170 -19.77 0.55 -25.77
N SER A 171 -20.63 -0.08 -26.56
CA SER A 171 -20.83 0.24 -27.99
C SER A 171 -21.61 1.54 -28.24
N LEU A 172 -22.37 2.01 -27.24
CA LEU A 172 -23.20 3.22 -27.30
C LEU A 172 -22.61 4.39 -26.48
N ALA A 173 -21.53 4.17 -25.73
CA ALA A 173 -20.88 5.17 -24.90
C ALA A 173 -20.24 6.29 -25.74
N PHE A 174 -20.35 7.52 -25.25
CA PHE A 174 -19.71 8.70 -25.86
C PHE A 174 -18.23 8.80 -25.48
N ALA A 175 -17.81 8.12 -24.41
CA ALA A 175 -16.42 8.06 -23.95
C ALA A 175 -15.99 6.62 -23.64
N ALA A 176 -14.67 6.37 -23.71
CA ALA A 176 -14.05 5.10 -23.38
C ALA A 176 -13.74 5.01 -21.87
N PHE A 177 -14.05 3.86 -21.26
CA PHE A 177 -13.48 3.44 -19.98
C PHE A 177 -12.33 2.46 -20.26
N SER A 178 -11.14 2.71 -19.72
CA SER A 178 -9.99 1.79 -19.84
C SER A 178 -9.14 1.76 -18.57
N SER A 179 -8.33 0.71 -18.41
CA SER A 179 -7.35 0.54 -17.33
C SER A 179 -6.06 -0.02 -17.89
N ASP A 180 -4.89 0.38 -17.38
CA ASP A 180 -3.59 0.01 -17.98
C ASP A 180 -3.28 -1.49 -17.91
N LEU A 181 -3.71 -2.19 -16.86
CA LEU A 181 -3.29 -3.57 -16.58
C LEU A 181 -4.43 -4.59 -16.78
N ASN A 182 -4.89 -4.72 -18.03
CA ASN A 182 -5.84 -5.75 -18.48
C ASN A 182 -5.31 -6.38 -19.79
N PRO A 183 -5.20 -7.72 -19.92
CA PRO A 183 -6.00 -8.73 -19.22
C PRO A 183 -5.19 -9.83 -18.50
N ARG A 184 -5.48 -10.02 -17.20
CA ARG A 184 -5.44 -11.38 -16.61
C ARG A 184 -6.88 -11.82 -16.38
N ARG A 185 -7.40 -12.74 -17.20
CA ARG A 185 -8.51 -13.60 -16.74
C ARG A 185 -7.95 -14.39 -15.56
N LEU A 186 -8.51 -14.21 -14.37
CA LEU A 186 -8.08 -14.94 -13.18
C LEU A 186 -8.33 -16.44 -13.43
N PRO A 187 -7.30 -17.31 -13.41
CA PRO A 187 -7.49 -18.74 -13.70
C PRO A 187 -8.32 -19.40 -12.59
N GLY A 188 -9.43 -20.03 -12.98
CA GLY A 188 -10.38 -20.70 -12.09
C GLY A 188 -11.72 -20.96 -12.79
N ARG A 189 -12.55 -21.86 -12.26
CA ARG A 189 -13.86 -22.21 -12.86
C ARG A 189 -15.05 -21.42 -12.29
N GLY A 190 -14.83 -20.60 -11.26
CA GLY A 190 -15.88 -19.83 -10.62
C GLY A 190 -16.49 -18.69 -11.47
N PRO A 191 -17.66 -18.17 -11.06
CA PRO A 191 -18.42 -17.18 -11.82
C PRO A 191 -17.67 -15.86 -12.04
N SER A 192 -17.80 -15.29 -13.23
CA SER A 192 -17.13 -14.04 -13.62
C SER A 192 -17.61 -12.84 -12.79
N VAL A 193 -16.64 -12.06 -12.30
CA VAL A 193 -16.88 -10.81 -11.59
C VAL A 193 -15.98 -9.74 -12.20
N TYR A 194 -16.55 -8.56 -12.46
CA TYR A 194 -15.82 -7.44 -13.04
C TYR A 194 -14.76 -6.94 -12.07
N THR A 195 -13.53 -6.79 -12.54
CA THR A 195 -12.43 -6.22 -11.76
C THR A 195 -11.75 -5.09 -12.51
N VAL A 196 -11.18 -4.15 -11.75
CA VAL A 196 -10.37 -3.03 -12.24
C VAL A 196 -8.97 -3.17 -11.67
N HIS A 197 -7.93 -3.01 -12.48
CA HIS A 197 -6.54 -3.17 -12.08
C HIS A 197 -5.66 -2.07 -12.69
N GLY A 198 -4.79 -1.46 -11.88
CA GLY A 198 -3.99 -0.30 -12.26
C GLY A 198 -4.80 0.99 -12.43
N GLN A 199 -4.16 2.01 -13.01
CA GLN A 199 -4.78 3.33 -13.24
C GLN A 199 -5.94 3.25 -14.25
N VAL A 200 -7.01 3.99 -13.97
CA VAL A 200 -8.23 4.08 -14.81
C VAL A 200 -8.32 5.40 -15.56
N TYR A 201 -8.67 5.32 -16.84
CA TYR A 201 -8.88 6.48 -17.72
C TYR A 201 -10.30 6.49 -18.25
N ARG A 202 -10.78 7.72 -18.49
CA ARG A 202 -12.09 8.03 -19.04
C ARG A 202 -11.83 8.95 -20.22
N ARG A 203 -11.65 8.40 -21.42
CA ARG A 203 -11.10 9.14 -22.57
C ARG A 203 -12.19 9.42 -23.61
N VAL A 204 -12.29 10.65 -24.09
CA VAL A 204 -13.10 11.04 -25.26
C VAL A 204 -12.16 11.44 -26.40
N ASN A 205 -12.58 11.28 -27.65
CA ASN A 205 -11.80 11.78 -28.77
C ASN A 205 -12.12 13.27 -29.02
N ASN A 206 -11.09 14.08 -29.22
CA ASN A 206 -11.13 15.52 -29.46
C ASN A 206 -10.99 15.89 -30.95
N ASP A 207 -11.01 14.89 -31.84
CA ASP A 207 -10.92 15.01 -33.30
C ASP A 207 -11.95 14.07 -33.97
N VAL A 208 -13.13 14.59 -34.30
CA VAL A 208 -14.26 13.76 -34.78
C VAL A 208 -14.36 13.64 -36.31
N VAL A 209 -13.49 14.30 -37.08
CA VAL A 209 -13.47 14.25 -38.57
C VAL A 209 -12.12 13.74 -39.12
N GLY A 210 -11.00 13.88 -38.42
CA GLY A 210 -9.64 13.70 -38.96
C GLY A 210 -9.07 12.27 -38.99
N ASN A 211 -9.89 11.22 -39.07
CA ASN A 211 -9.48 9.82 -38.85
C ASN A 211 -9.62 8.88 -40.07
N GLU A 212 -9.05 9.26 -41.21
CA GLU A 212 -9.12 8.50 -42.48
C GLU A 212 -8.52 7.08 -42.44
N HIS A 213 -7.77 6.72 -41.39
CA HIS A 213 -7.05 5.43 -41.28
C HIS A 213 -7.60 4.50 -40.18
N ARG A 214 -8.70 4.85 -39.48
CA ARG A 214 -9.29 3.99 -38.44
C ARG A 214 -10.82 4.06 -38.44
N PRO A 215 -11.55 2.97 -38.09
CA PRO A 215 -13.01 3.01 -38.01
C PRO A 215 -13.46 3.85 -36.79
N PRO A 216 -14.56 4.63 -36.91
CA PRO A 216 -15.01 5.55 -35.86
C PRO A 216 -15.49 4.83 -34.59
N ARG A 217 -15.19 5.37 -33.42
CA ARG A 217 -15.48 4.83 -32.08
C ARG A 217 -16.10 5.87 -31.16
N TYR A 218 -16.87 5.41 -30.18
CA TYR A 218 -17.49 6.23 -29.14
C TYR A 218 -18.22 7.46 -29.70
N CYS A 219 -17.85 8.68 -29.30
CA CYS A 219 -18.42 9.93 -29.81
C CYS A 219 -18.39 10.09 -31.34
N GLU A 220 -17.39 9.56 -32.04
CA GLU A 220 -17.28 9.64 -33.51
C GLU A 220 -18.49 8.96 -34.21
N LEU A 221 -19.07 7.93 -33.59
CA LEU A 221 -20.24 7.21 -34.11
C LEU A 221 -21.52 8.05 -34.10
N TYR A 222 -21.57 9.11 -33.30
CA TYR A 222 -22.69 10.06 -33.27
C TYR A 222 -22.53 11.22 -34.26
N PHE A 223 -21.36 11.32 -34.90
CA PHE A 223 -21.09 12.26 -35.99
C PHE A 223 -21.64 11.76 -37.34
N VAL A 224 -21.56 10.44 -37.59
CA VAL A 224 -22.17 9.80 -38.77
C VAL A 224 -23.64 9.40 -38.54
N ASN A 225 -24.33 9.01 -39.62
CA ASN A 225 -25.73 8.57 -39.56
C ASN A 225 -25.89 7.24 -38.81
N SER A 226 -27.11 6.93 -38.34
CA SER A 226 -27.41 5.74 -37.54
C SER A 226 -27.05 4.42 -38.25
N ALA A 227 -27.36 4.28 -39.54
CA ALA A 227 -27.08 3.03 -40.27
C ALA A 227 -25.57 2.77 -40.39
N GLU A 228 -24.79 3.79 -40.73
CA GLU A 228 -23.34 3.73 -40.84
C GLU A 228 -22.66 3.50 -39.48
N ALA A 229 -23.11 4.20 -38.44
CA ALA A 229 -22.64 4.00 -37.07
C ALA A 229 -22.84 2.57 -36.60
N ASN A 230 -24.03 2.01 -36.83
CA ASN A 230 -24.33 0.64 -36.42
C ASN A 230 -23.58 -0.39 -37.26
N GLN A 231 -23.36 -0.17 -38.57
CA GLN A 231 -22.43 -0.98 -39.34
C GLN A 231 -20.99 -0.92 -38.79
N ALA A 232 -20.49 0.26 -38.41
CA ALA A 232 -19.16 0.41 -37.81
C ALA A 232 -19.05 -0.33 -36.47
N ARG A 233 -20.05 -0.21 -35.59
CA ARG A 233 -20.14 -0.98 -34.33
C ARG A 233 -20.14 -2.49 -34.58
N MET A 234 -20.85 -2.98 -35.60
CA MET A 234 -20.89 -4.41 -35.94
C MET A 234 -19.59 -4.91 -36.58
N ARG A 235 -18.86 -4.06 -37.33
CA ARG A 235 -17.51 -4.36 -37.84
C ARG A 235 -16.42 -4.38 -36.75
N GLN A 236 -16.66 -3.75 -35.61
CA GLN A 236 -15.74 -3.72 -34.45
C GLN A 236 -15.96 -4.87 -33.45
N GLN A 237 -16.90 -5.77 -33.74
CA GLN A 237 -17.18 -6.95 -32.92
C GLN A 237 -16.69 -8.21 -33.61
N ASP A 238 -16.07 -9.09 -32.83
CA ASP A 238 -15.75 -10.46 -33.24
C ASP A 238 -16.99 -11.16 -33.80
N VAL A 239 -16.80 -12.03 -34.80
CA VAL A 239 -17.86 -12.78 -35.45
C VAL A 239 -18.54 -13.76 -34.50
N ALA A 240 -17.78 -14.37 -33.58
CA ALA A 240 -18.30 -15.34 -32.62
C ALA A 240 -19.30 -14.72 -31.61
N ASP A 241 -19.07 -13.45 -31.25
CA ASP A 241 -19.61 -12.81 -30.04
C ASP A 241 -20.60 -11.67 -30.35
N ARG A 242 -21.13 -11.58 -31.58
CA ARG A 242 -21.89 -10.41 -32.06
C ARG A 242 -23.17 -10.12 -31.26
N LEU A 243 -23.37 -8.83 -30.96
CA LEU A 243 -24.62 -8.28 -30.43
C LEU A 243 -25.75 -8.36 -31.48
N LEU A 244 -27.00 -8.32 -31.04
CA LEU A 244 -28.16 -8.31 -31.93
C LEU A 244 -28.24 -6.95 -32.65
N ALA A 245 -27.99 -6.96 -33.96
CA ALA A 245 -27.88 -5.74 -34.76
C ALA A 245 -29.15 -4.87 -34.75
N GLY A 246 -30.35 -5.48 -34.73
CA GLY A 246 -31.62 -4.77 -34.61
C GLY A 246 -31.74 -4.02 -33.27
N LEU A 247 -31.57 -4.73 -32.16
CA LEU A 247 -31.58 -4.16 -30.82
C LEU A 247 -30.51 -3.06 -30.64
N LEU A 248 -29.30 -3.23 -31.21
CA LEU A 248 -28.26 -2.20 -31.18
C LEU A 248 -28.69 -0.93 -31.94
N ALA A 249 -29.38 -1.08 -33.08
CA ALA A 249 -29.90 0.03 -33.86
C ALA A 249 -31.07 0.75 -33.16
N ASP A 250 -31.99 0.00 -32.54
CA ASP A 250 -33.07 0.54 -31.70
C ASP A 250 -32.52 1.41 -30.56
N LEU A 251 -31.50 0.91 -29.86
CA LEU A 251 -30.89 1.61 -28.73
C LEU A 251 -30.10 2.84 -29.17
N ASP A 252 -29.43 2.80 -30.32
CA ASP A 252 -28.77 3.99 -30.90
C ASP A 252 -29.79 5.04 -31.36
N GLN A 253 -30.87 4.63 -31.99
CA GLN A 253 -31.94 5.52 -32.44
C GLN A 253 -32.61 6.20 -31.24
N MET A 254 -32.98 5.44 -30.21
CA MET A 254 -33.51 5.95 -28.94
C MET A 254 -32.57 7.00 -28.33
N LEU A 255 -31.26 6.71 -28.23
CA LEU A 255 -30.28 7.68 -27.70
C LEU A 255 -30.15 8.93 -28.58
N ARG A 256 -30.18 8.82 -29.92
CA ARG A 256 -30.17 9.98 -30.84
C ARG A 256 -31.43 10.84 -30.75
N GLU A 257 -32.53 10.30 -30.23
CA GLU A 257 -33.76 11.04 -30.00
C GLU A 257 -33.75 11.75 -28.64
N ILE A 258 -33.40 11.07 -27.55
CA ILE A 258 -33.58 11.60 -26.18
C ILE A 258 -32.30 12.11 -25.51
N ASN A 259 -31.11 11.67 -25.91
CA ASN A 259 -29.88 11.96 -25.18
C ASN A 259 -29.25 13.29 -25.66
N PRO A 260 -29.03 14.28 -24.77
CA PRO A 260 -28.53 15.59 -25.17
C PRO A 260 -27.09 15.55 -25.69
N TYR A 261 -26.27 14.56 -25.32
CA TYR A 261 -24.92 14.38 -25.87
C TYR A 261 -24.99 13.87 -27.32
N ALA A 262 -25.84 12.87 -27.61
CA ALA A 262 -26.06 12.41 -28.99
C ALA A 262 -26.64 13.51 -29.89
N GLN A 263 -27.60 14.28 -29.37
CA GLN A 263 -28.14 15.45 -30.07
C GLN A 263 -27.04 16.51 -30.32
N ALA A 264 -26.12 16.72 -29.37
CA ALA A 264 -25.04 17.70 -29.51
C ALA A 264 -24.01 17.29 -30.58
N PHE A 265 -23.54 16.04 -30.57
CA PHE A 265 -22.66 15.52 -31.63
C PHE A 265 -23.34 15.58 -33.02
N ARG A 266 -24.64 15.24 -33.11
CA ARG A 266 -25.41 15.38 -34.36
C ARG A 266 -25.52 16.84 -34.82
N ASN A 267 -25.75 17.77 -33.91
CA ASN A 267 -25.85 19.19 -34.21
C ASN A 267 -24.50 19.78 -34.68
N MET A 268 -23.39 19.34 -34.08
CA MET A 268 -22.03 19.71 -34.49
C MET A 268 -21.69 19.14 -35.87
N SER A 269 -22.03 17.89 -36.15
CA SER A 269 -21.86 17.25 -37.48
C SER A 269 -22.61 18.00 -38.58
N ARG A 270 -23.88 18.37 -38.34
CA ARG A 270 -24.66 19.20 -39.28
C ARG A 270 -23.99 20.56 -39.55
N LEU A 271 -23.51 21.25 -38.52
CA LEU A 271 -22.84 22.54 -38.67
C LEU A 271 -21.52 22.41 -39.44
N TRP A 272 -20.74 21.36 -39.19
CA TRP A 272 -19.53 21.07 -39.98
C TRP A 272 -19.84 20.83 -41.47
N LEU A 273 -20.91 20.08 -41.78
CA LEU A 273 -21.34 19.86 -43.16
C LEU A 273 -21.80 21.17 -43.84
N GLU A 274 -22.56 22.01 -43.13
CA GLU A 274 -22.98 23.34 -43.62
C GLU A 274 -21.79 24.27 -43.88
N GLU A 275 -20.74 24.23 -43.05
CA GLU A 275 -19.48 24.95 -43.29
C GLU A 275 -18.70 24.39 -44.51
N GLN A 276 -18.71 23.06 -44.70
CA GLN A 276 -18.07 22.40 -45.84
C GLN A 276 -18.80 22.73 -47.16
N GLU A 277 -20.13 22.69 -47.17
CA GLU A 277 -20.95 23.12 -48.30
C GLU A 277 -20.72 24.60 -48.63
N ARG A 278 -20.66 25.49 -47.62
CA ARG A 278 -20.37 26.92 -47.85
C ARG A 278 -18.98 27.16 -48.42
N ALA A 279 -17.96 26.41 -48.00
CA ALA A 279 -16.61 26.50 -48.56
C ALA A 279 -16.58 26.00 -50.01
N ASN A 280 -17.22 24.86 -50.30
CA ASN A 280 -17.32 24.31 -51.66
C ASN A 280 -18.11 25.24 -52.61
N ALA A 281 -19.06 26.03 -52.08
CA ALA A 281 -19.91 26.94 -52.86
C ALA A 281 -19.27 28.31 -53.15
N ASN A 282 -18.16 28.69 -52.49
CA ASN A 282 -17.48 29.97 -52.73
C ASN A 282 -15.96 29.80 -52.90
N PRO A 283 -15.44 29.85 -54.15
CA PRO A 283 -14.01 29.72 -54.44
C PRO A 283 -13.06 30.75 -53.80
N GLU A 284 -13.58 31.87 -53.27
CA GLU A 284 -12.77 32.86 -52.53
C GLU A 284 -12.50 32.44 -51.07
N VAL A 285 -13.17 31.40 -50.57
CA VAL A 285 -13.06 30.95 -49.17
C VAL A 285 -11.95 29.90 -49.06
N MET A 286 -10.96 30.17 -48.20
CA MET A 286 -9.72 29.38 -48.05
C MET A 286 -9.89 27.97 -47.41
N GLY A 287 -11.13 27.52 -47.21
CA GLY A 287 -11.52 26.26 -46.56
C GLY A 287 -12.73 26.43 -45.62
N PRO A 288 -13.34 25.33 -45.14
CA PRO A 288 -14.35 25.40 -44.08
C PRO A 288 -13.74 25.98 -42.79
N ARG A 289 -14.52 26.76 -42.04
CA ARG A 289 -14.09 27.24 -40.71
C ARG A 289 -14.11 26.08 -39.72
N SER A 290 -13.20 26.09 -38.75
CA SER A 290 -13.22 25.09 -37.68
C SER A 290 -14.45 25.26 -36.79
N VAL A 291 -15.10 24.13 -36.52
CA VAL A 291 -16.25 23.97 -35.63
C VAL A 291 -15.79 23.32 -34.33
N SER A 292 -16.14 23.92 -33.19
CA SER A 292 -15.80 23.37 -31.87
C SER A 292 -17.02 23.31 -30.95
N MET A 293 -17.15 22.24 -30.19
CA MET A 293 -18.24 21.98 -29.25
C MET A 293 -17.72 21.97 -27.81
N HIS A 294 -18.40 22.66 -26.92
CA HIS A 294 -17.94 22.96 -25.57
C HIS A 294 -19.01 22.56 -24.55
N PHE A 295 -18.66 21.67 -23.62
CA PHE A 295 -19.56 21.23 -22.54
C PHE A 295 -19.34 22.06 -21.27
N VAL A 296 -20.45 22.58 -20.72
CA VAL A 296 -20.45 23.59 -19.64
C VAL A 296 -21.06 23.01 -18.37
N THR A 297 -20.48 23.32 -17.20
CA THR A 297 -20.95 22.78 -15.90
C THR A 297 -22.25 23.39 -15.39
N ASP A 298 -22.53 24.64 -15.73
CA ASP A 298 -23.62 25.45 -15.18
C ASP A 298 -24.06 26.50 -16.22
N ALA A 299 -24.94 26.08 -17.13
CA ALA A 299 -25.44 26.90 -18.24
C ALA A 299 -26.18 28.17 -17.80
N ALA A 300 -26.56 28.28 -16.52
CA ALA A 300 -27.20 29.48 -15.97
C ALA A 300 -26.21 30.62 -15.66
N ARG A 301 -24.90 30.36 -15.60
CA ARG A 301 -23.89 31.37 -15.20
C ARG A 301 -23.34 32.22 -16.34
N ASP A 302 -23.20 31.67 -17.55
CA ASP A 302 -22.58 32.40 -18.66
C ASP A 302 -23.60 32.92 -19.68
N GLN A 303 -24.25 34.03 -19.33
CA GLN A 303 -25.17 34.74 -20.22
C GLN A 303 -24.50 35.92 -20.96
N ARG A 304 -23.17 35.92 -21.16
CA ARG A 304 -22.46 37.13 -21.63
C ARG A 304 -21.81 36.99 -23.02
N ARG A 305 -22.31 37.84 -23.92
CA ARG A 305 -21.71 38.35 -25.17
C ARG A 305 -21.69 37.50 -26.45
N TYR A 306 -21.99 36.21 -26.45
CA TYR A 306 -22.01 35.40 -27.69
C TYR A 306 -23.43 35.04 -28.12
N GLN A 307 -23.66 34.89 -29.43
CA GLN A 307 -25.01 34.83 -30.00
C GLN A 307 -25.66 33.44 -29.86
N ARG A 308 -26.98 33.45 -29.56
CA ARG A 308 -27.96 32.33 -29.59
C ARG A 308 -27.39 30.89 -29.63
N PRO A 309 -27.35 30.19 -28.48
CA PRO A 309 -27.11 28.75 -28.45
C PRO A 309 -28.15 27.96 -29.25
N THR A 310 -27.70 26.97 -30.01
CA THR A 310 -28.56 26.11 -30.85
C THR A 310 -29.23 25.00 -30.02
N ALA A 311 -30.22 25.40 -29.22
CA ALA A 311 -31.18 24.58 -28.46
C ALA A 311 -30.66 23.64 -27.34
N ASN A 312 -29.42 23.13 -27.38
CA ASN A 312 -28.97 22.12 -26.43
C ASN A 312 -28.36 22.74 -25.16
N GLU A 313 -29.01 22.59 -24.00
CA GLU A 313 -28.55 23.14 -22.71
C GLU A 313 -27.20 22.57 -22.21
N VAL A 314 -26.77 21.42 -22.74
CA VAL A 314 -25.61 20.65 -22.25
C VAL A 314 -24.31 21.01 -22.99
N ALA A 315 -24.40 21.55 -24.21
CA ALA A 315 -23.22 21.90 -25.02
C ALA A 315 -23.51 23.02 -26.03
N ALA A 316 -22.57 23.97 -26.13
CA ALA A 316 -22.58 25.02 -27.14
C ALA A 316 -21.63 24.69 -28.29
N VAL A 317 -22.04 24.92 -29.54
CA VAL A 317 -21.22 24.72 -30.74
C VAL A 317 -20.91 26.08 -31.35
N PHE A 318 -19.63 26.33 -31.66
CA PHE A 318 -19.12 27.57 -32.22
C PHE A 318 -18.40 27.31 -33.54
N VAL A 319 -18.48 28.28 -34.44
CA VAL A 319 -17.72 28.33 -35.70
C VAL A 319 -16.71 29.47 -35.58
N GLY A 320 -15.42 29.19 -35.79
CA GLY A 320 -14.34 30.12 -35.45
C GLY A 320 -13.85 31.04 -36.58
N ASP A 321 -13.45 32.26 -36.20
CA ASP A 321 -12.46 33.08 -36.93
C ASP A 321 -11.18 33.30 -36.09
N ASP A 322 -11.28 33.41 -34.75
CA ASP A 322 -10.15 33.64 -33.82
C ASP A 322 -10.05 32.64 -32.63
N GLY A 323 -11.04 31.75 -32.47
CA GLY A 323 -10.91 30.44 -31.80
C GLY A 323 -10.69 30.41 -30.28
N ARG A 324 -10.73 31.53 -29.55
CA ARG A 324 -10.39 31.56 -28.11
C ARG A 324 -11.56 31.10 -27.21
N PRO A 325 -11.39 30.05 -26.38
CA PRO A 325 -12.46 29.52 -25.54
C PRO A 325 -12.81 30.42 -24.33
N PRO A 326 -14.07 30.38 -23.86
CA PRO A 326 -14.47 30.83 -22.52
C PRO A 326 -13.59 30.23 -21.39
N ARG A 327 -13.48 30.95 -20.27
CA ARG A 327 -12.55 30.60 -19.17
C ARG A 327 -12.98 29.43 -18.27
N ASP A 328 -14.24 29.02 -18.32
CA ASP A 328 -14.86 28.05 -17.38
C ASP A 328 -15.43 26.81 -18.10
N LEU A 329 -14.59 26.07 -18.84
CA LEU A 329 -15.01 24.91 -19.66
C LEU A 329 -14.44 23.58 -19.17
N ASN A 330 -15.27 22.54 -19.15
CA ASN A 330 -14.90 21.20 -18.67
C ASN A 330 -14.33 20.27 -19.74
N LEU A 331 -14.84 20.40 -20.97
CA LEU A 331 -14.58 19.47 -22.07
C LEU A 331 -14.82 20.20 -23.39
N VAL A 332 -13.90 20.03 -24.33
CA VAL A 332 -13.96 20.63 -25.68
C VAL A 332 -13.79 19.50 -26.68
N ILE A 333 -14.49 19.58 -27.81
CA ILE A 333 -14.37 18.66 -28.95
C ILE A 333 -14.16 19.52 -30.19
N PHE A 334 -13.06 19.30 -30.92
CA PHE A 334 -12.84 19.92 -32.23
C PHE A 334 -13.32 19.00 -33.36
N ASP A 335 -13.74 19.60 -34.47
CA ASP A 335 -13.96 18.92 -35.74
C ASP A 335 -12.68 18.24 -36.24
N ARG A 336 -11.58 18.98 -36.28
CA ARG A 336 -10.22 18.52 -36.54
C ARG A 336 -9.30 19.17 -35.52
N ASN A 337 -8.58 18.39 -34.71
CA ASN A 337 -7.76 18.93 -33.62
C ASN A 337 -6.67 19.91 -34.14
N PRO A 338 -6.71 21.20 -33.77
CA PRO A 338 -5.72 22.18 -34.22
C PRO A 338 -4.43 22.20 -33.39
N VAL A 339 -4.37 21.47 -32.26
CA VAL A 339 -3.22 21.44 -31.35
C VAL A 339 -2.70 20.02 -31.20
N ASP A 340 -1.61 19.73 -31.92
CA ASP A 340 -0.85 18.48 -31.92
C ASP A 340 -1.60 17.20 -32.38
N PRO A 341 -1.24 16.63 -33.55
CA PRO A 341 -1.74 15.34 -34.04
C PRO A 341 -1.51 14.14 -33.11
N GLN A 342 -0.61 14.22 -32.12
CA GLN A 342 -0.35 13.18 -31.13
C GLN A 342 -1.36 13.19 -29.97
N HIS A 343 -1.86 14.37 -29.56
CA HIS A 343 -2.68 14.57 -28.36
C HIS A 343 -4.21 14.55 -28.60
N ARG A 344 -4.69 13.74 -29.57
CA ARG A 344 -6.11 13.74 -30.00
C ARG A 344 -7.13 13.26 -28.95
N MET A 345 -6.72 12.60 -27.87
CA MET A 345 -7.65 12.05 -26.86
C MET A 345 -7.67 12.88 -25.57
N GLN A 346 -8.80 13.48 -25.21
CA GLN A 346 -8.96 14.20 -23.94
C GLN A 346 -9.40 13.23 -22.82
N THR A 347 -8.78 13.32 -21.64
CA THR A 347 -9.24 12.59 -20.44
C THR A 347 -10.28 13.42 -19.68
N ILE A 348 -11.47 12.84 -19.47
CA ILE A 348 -12.54 13.39 -18.65
C ILE A 348 -12.12 13.34 -17.16
N PRO A 349 -12.02 14.48 -16.46
CA PRO A 349 -11.60 14.50 -15.06
C PRO A 349 -12.56 13.73 -14.13
N ALA A 350 -12.03 13.10 -13.07
CA ALA A 350 -12.83 12.30 -12.13
C ALA A 350 -13.98 13.09 -11.46
N GLY A 351 -13.84 14.42 -11.33
CA GLY A 351 -14.88 15.34 -10.83
C GLY A 351 -15.59 16.14 -11.92
N SER A 352 -15.70 15.62 -13.14
CA SER A 352 -16.60 16.12 -14.18
C SER A 352 -18.00 15.49 -14.05
N CYS A 353 -19.04 16.31 -14.16
CA CYS A 353 -20.43 15.83 -14.17
C CYS A 353 -20.79 15.08 -15.45
N HIS A 354 -20.06 15.31 -16.55
CA HIS A 354 -20.30 14.66 -17.84
C HIS A 354 -19.83 13.19 -17.86
N ALA A 355 -18.93 12.79 -16.96
CA ALA A 355 -18.35 11.44 -16.94
C ALA A 355 -19.40 10.33 -16.87
N ASP A 356 -20.40 10.46 -16.00
CA ASP A 356 -21.44 9.45 -15.82
C ASP A 356 -22.30 9.23 -17.08
N PRO A 357 -22.98 10.26 -17.64
CA PRO A 357 -23.79 10.08 -18.85
C PRO A 357 -22.97 9.78 -20.11
N MET A 358 -21.70 10.17 -20.18
CA MET A 358 -20.85 9.85 -21.33
C MET A 358 -20.34 8.39 -21.33
N LEU A 359 -20.16 7.78 -20.14
CA LEU A 359 -19.68 6.41 -19.99
C LEU A 359 -20.80 5.38 -19.80
N TYR A 360 -21.95 5.78 -19.26
CA TYR A 360 -23.07 4.90 -18.91
C TYR A 360 -24.41 5.39 -19.49
N PRO A 361 -24.53 5.62 -20.82
CA PRO A 361 -25.76 6.13 -21.44
C PRO A 361 -26.96 5.20 -21.25
N LEU A 362 -26.79 3.91 -20.95
CA LEU A 362 -27.91 3.01 -20.62
C LEU A 362 -28.40 3.13 -19.17
N PHE A 363 -27.65 3.78 -18.29
CA PHE A 363 -28.10 4.18 -16.95
C PHE A 363 -28.57 5.65 -16.89
N PHE A 364 -28.06 6.50 -17.78
CA PHE A 364 -28.38 7.93 -17.86
C PHE A 364 -28.84 8.29 -19.29
N PRO A 365 -29.97 7.72 -19.75
CA PRO A 365 -30.42 7.83 -21.14
C PRO A 365 -30.76 9.27 -21.55
N HIS A 366 -31.16 10.12 -20.61
CA HIS A 366 -31.46 11.53 -20.85
C HIS A 366 -30.26 12.45 -20.55
N GLY A 367 -29.06 11.88 -20.36
CA GLY A 367 -27.82 12.62 -20.12
C GLY A 367 -27.65 13.13 -18.69
N GLU A 368 -28.31 12.51 -17.72
CA GLU A 368 -28.44 13.04 -16.36
C GLU A 368 -27.10 13.15 -15.61
N SER A 369 -26.84 14.36 -15.10
CA SER A 369 -25.54 14.81 -14.64
C SER A 369 -25.01 14.03 -13.44
N GLY A 370 -23.73 13.67 -13.54
CA GLY A 370 -22.92 13.12 -12.45
C GLY A 370 -22.49 14.14 -11.41
N TRP A 371 -21.71 13.68 -10.44
CA TRP A 371 -21.07 14.55 -9.43
C TRP A 371 -19.94 15.40 -10.04
N HIS A 372 -19.76 16.61 -9.53
CA HIS A 372 -18.61 17.47 -9.83
C HIS A 372 -18.08 18.20 -8.58
N PHE A 373 -16.85 18.72 -8.64
CA PHE A 373 -16.13 19.30 -7.49
C PHE A 373 -16.85 20.44 -6.73
N ASN A 374 -17.84 21.08 -7.36
CA ASN A 374 -18.58 22.24 -6.85
C ASN A 374 -20.01 21.90 -6.38
N VAL A 375 -20.42 20.62 -6.34
CA VAL A 375 -21.73 20.24 -5.78
C VAL A 375 -21.78 20.58 -4.29
N MET A 376 -22.73 21.43 -3.92
CA MET A 376 -23.04 21.79 -2.53
C MET A 376 -24.10 20.83 -1.98
N GLN A 377 -24.19 20.69 -0.65
CA GLN A 377 -25.31 19.94 -0.06
C GLN A 377 -26.63 20.69 -0.33
N GLU A 378 -27.55 20.04 -1.04
CA GLU A 378 -28.82 20.61 -1.51
C GLU A 378 -29.94 20.53 -0.46
N GLY A 379 -29.88 19.57 0.46
CA GLY A 379 -30.95 19.33 1.44
C GLY A 379 -30.74 19.99 2.80
N ASN A 380 -31.28 19.38 3.86
CA ASN A 380 -31.30 19.87 5.25
C ASN A 380 -29.88 20.09 5.83
N ARG A 381 -29.37 21.33 5.73
CA ARG A 381 -28.01 21.74 6.14
C ARG A 381 -27.85 21.86 7.66
N ASN A 382 -27.91 20.73 8.36
CA ASN A 382 -27.82 20.65 9.82
C ASN A 382 -26.40 20.88 10.40
N ASN A 383 -25.38 21.19 9.59
CA ASN A 383 -23.99 21.25 10.03
C ASN A 383 -23.20 22.39 9.36
N GLN A 384 -22.92 23.47 10.11
CA GLN A 384 -22.22 24.65 9.61
C GLN A 384 -20.77 24.38 9.16
N VAL A 385 -20.15 23.29 9.63
CA VAL A 385 -18.74 22.96 9.37
C VAL A 385 -18.51 22.48 7.92
N ARG A 386 -19.56 22.02 7.21
CA ARG A 386 -19.37 21.39 5.89
C ARG A 386 -20.53 21.68 4.93
N SER A 387 -20.20 22.32 3.81
CA SER A 387 -21.15 22.75 2.78
C SER A 387 -21.07 22.01 1.44
N ARG A 388 -19.95 21.33 1.15
CA ARG A 388 -19.74 20.55 -0.09
C ARG A 388 -20.15 19.09 0.04
N ASN A 389 -20.86 18.59 -0.96
CA ASN A 389 -21.25 17.19 -1.11
C ASN A 389 -20.10 16.37 -1.72
N THR A 390 -19.84 15.17 -1.20
CA THR A 390 -18.77 14.29 -1.73
C THR A 390 -19.29 13.31 -2.78
N ILE A 391 -18.40 12.83 -3.66
CA ILE A 391 -18.66 11.70 -4.59
C ILE A 391 -19.39 10.58 -3.85
N ARG A 392 -18.85 10.16 -2.69
CA ARG A 392 -19.41 9.12 -1.84
C ARG A 392 -20.89 9.36 -1.53
N GLU A 393 -21.24 10.53 -1.00
CA GLU A 393 -22.60 10.90 -0.64
C GLU A 393 -23.55 10.92 -1.84
N PHE A 394 -23.11 11.49 -2.97
CA PHE A 394 -23.89 11.52 -4.20
C PHE A 394 -24.16 10.10 -4.73
N VAL A 395 -23.13 9.26 -4.78
CA VAL A 395 -23.20 7.88 -5.26
C VAL A 395 -24.07 7.02 -4.34
N CYS A 396 -23.95 7.16 -3.01
CA CYS A 396 -24.87 6.52 -2.06
C CYS A 396 -26.32 6.97 -2.27
N TYR A 397 -26.58 8.26 -2.47
CA TYR A 397 -27.93 8.76 -2.75
C TYR A 397 -28.50 8.22 -4.07
N ARG A 398 -27.68 8.12 -5.12
CA ARG A 398 -28.09 7.69 -6.48
C ARG A 398 -28.31 6.19 -6.58
N MET A 399 -27.47 5.39 -5.91
CA MET A 399 -27.64 3.92 -5.77
C MET A 399 -28.62 3.52 -4.65
N ALA A 400 -29.29 4.46 -3.97
CA ALA A 400 -30.27 4.09 -2.96
C ALA A 400 -31.55 3.54 -3.63
N ILE A 401 -31.87 2.27 -3.34
CA ILE A 401 -33.09 1.56 -3.75
C ILE A 401 -34.31 2.32 -3.20
N ARG A 402 -35.33 2.56 -4.02
CA ARG A 402 -36.58 3.26 -3.66
C ARG A 402 -37.78 2.54 -4.28
N TYR A 403 -38.96 2.71 -3.69
CA TYR A 403 -40.24 2.26 -4.28
C TYR A 403 -40.88 3.30 -5.20
N THR A 404 -40.44 4.57 -5.12
CA THR A 404 -41.06 5.68 -5.85
C THR A 404 -40.03 6.70 -6.31
N GLY A 405 -40.36 7.38 -7.42
CA GLY A 405 -39.51 8.39 -8.05
C GLY A 405 -38.39 7.76 -8.85
N ASN A 406 -37.20 8.35 -8.80
CA ASN A 406 -36.21 8.23 -9.87
C ASN A 406 -35.40 6.90 -9.84
N ASN A 407 -35.91 5.88 -9.16
CA ASN A 407 -35.47 4.47 -9.23
C ASN A 407 -36.65 3.47 -9.43
N ASP A 408 -37.91 3.93 -9.40
CA ASP A 408 -39.08 3.32 -10.07
C ASP A 408 -40.24 4.34 -10.08
N THR A 409 -40.86 4.56 -11.26
CA THR A 409 -42.02 5.44 -11.40
C THR A 409 -43.26 4.64 -11.78
N ASP A 410 -44.06 4.36 -10.75
CA ASP A 410 -45.46 3.92 -10.75
C ASP A 410 -45.76 2.51 -11.27
N HIS A 411 -45.02 1.94 -12.24
CA HIS A 411 -45.31 0.61 -12.81
C HIS A 411 -44.05 -0.27 -12.96
N GLU A 412 -44.09 -1.42 -12.28
CA GLU A 412 -43.22 -2.62 -12.43
C GLU A 412 -41.79 -2.59 -11.85
N GLY A 413 -41.46 -1.68 -10.92
CA GLY A 413 -40.59 -2.00 -9.79
C GLY A 413 -39.08 -2.05 -10.03
N ILE A 414 -38.58 -1.60 -11.19
CA ILE A 414 -37.20 -1.87 -11.62
C ILE A 414 -36.38 -0.60 -11.92
N SER A 415 -35.29 -0.45 -11.16
CA SER A 415 -34.25 0.55 -11.37
C SER A 415 -33.25 0.07 -12.44
N LEU A 416 -33.01 0.89 -13.48
CA LEU A 416 -32.01 0.60 -14.52
C LEU A 416 -30.63 0.28 -13.92
N ILE A 417 -30.20 1.06 -12.92
CA ILE A 417 -28.92 0.89 -12.24
C ILE A 417 -28.83 -0.48 -11.57
N HIS A 418 -29.88 -0.91 -10.85
CA HIS A 418 -29.89 -2.19 -10.13
C HIS A 418 -30.15 -3.40 -11.04
N GLY A 419 -30.80 -3.21 -12.20
CA GLY A 419 -31.02 -4.25 -13.20
C GLY A 419 -29.84 -4.49 -14.15
N GLY A 420 -28.85 -3.60 -14.19
CA GLY A 420 -27.76 -3.64 -15.18
C GLY A 420 -26.67 -4.70 -14.98
N GLY A 421 -26.76 -5.54 -13.94
CA GLY A 421 -25.85 -6.67 -13.70
C GLY A 421 -24.36 -6.35 -13.83
N PHE A 422 -23.68 -6.95 -14.81
CA PHE A 422 -22.25 -6.72 -15.05
C PHE A 422 -21.90 -5.26 -15.44
N LEU A 423 -22.87 -4.45 -15.90
CA LEU A 423 -22.69 -3.00 -16.07
C LEU A 423 -22.76 -2.25 -14.72
N LEU A 424 -23.61 -2.70 -13.78
CA LEU A 424 -23.60 -2.16 -12.40
C LEU A 424 -22.25 -2.44 -11.73
N GLN A 425 -21.71 -3.65 -11.92
CA GLN A 425 -20.37 -3.99 -11.41
C GLN A 425 -19.30 -3.02 -11.94
N GLN A 426 -19.29 -2.68 -13.25
CA GLN A 426 -18.38 -1.67 -13.80
C GLN A 426 -18.64 -0.27 -13.22
N TYR A 427 -19.91 0.16 -13.12
CA TYR A 427 -20.26 1.46 -12.57
C TYR A 427 -19.81 1.62 -11.11
N VAL A 428 -20.03 0.62 -10.26
CA VAL A 428 -19.61 0.63 -8.86
C VAL A 428 -18.10 0.74 -8.72
N CYS A 429 -17.33 -0.06 -9.46
CA CYS A 429 -15.87 0.04 -9.46
C CYS A 429 -15.39 1.40 -9.96
N ASP A 430 -15.99 1.96 -11.01
CA ASP A 430 -15.67 3.31 -11.48
C ASP A 430 -15.96 4.38 -10.43
N GLN A 431 -17.15 4.39 -9.82
CA GLN A 431 -17.50 5.40 -8.79
C GLN A 431 -16.57 5.33 -7.57
N TYR A 432 -16.18 4.11 -7.16
CA TYR A 432 -15.17 3.94 -6.12
C TYR A 432 -13.81 4.47 -6.57
N VAL A 433 -13.32 4.09 -7.75
CA VAL A 433 -12.01 4.55 -8.25
C VAL A 433 -12.01 6.06 -8.50
N ARG A 434 -13.13 6.68 -8.89
CA ARG A 434 -13.29 8.15 -8.95
C ARG A 434 -13.16 8.81 -7.57
N MET A 435 -13.79 8.24 -6.54
CA MET A 435 -13.64 8.70 -5.16
C MET A 435 -12.20 8.55 -4.65
N GLU A 436 -11.56 7.40 -4.91
CA GLU A 436 -10.17 7.15 -4.52
C GLU A 436 -9.21 8.06 -5.29
N SER A 437 -9.38 8.22 -6.60
CA SER A 437 -8.63 9.15 -7.45
C SER A 437 -8.74 10.59 -6.97
N ASN A 438 -9.92 11.03 -6.50
CA ASN A 438 -10.08 12.35 -5.89
C ASN A 438 -9.24 12.49 -4.61
N ASN A 439 -9.24 11.47 -3.75
CA ASN A 439 -8.52 11.50 -2.47
C ASN A 439 -7.00 11.39 -2.67
N LEU A 440 -6.55 10.58 -3.63
CA LEU A 440 -5.14 10.46 -4.04
C LEU A 440 -4.65 11.74 -4.73
N ASN A 441 -5.47 12.37 -5.59
CA ASN A 441 -5.13 13.68 -6.16
C ASN A 441 -5.10 14.80 -5.11
N TYR A 442 -5.92 14.72 -4.05
CA TYR A 442 -5.77 15.62 -2.90
C TYR A 442 -4.41 15.38 -2.22
N ALA A 443 -4.03 14.14 -1.91
CA ALA A 443 -2.72 13.84 -1.34
C ALA A 443 -1.57 14.33 -2.23
N ARG A 444 -1.59 14.02 -3.54
CA ARG A 444 -0.58 14.44 -4.52
C ARG A 444 -0.45 15.96 -4.64
N ARG A 445 -1.57 16.69 -4.75
CA ARG A 445 -1.57 18.16 -4.85
C ARG A 445 -1.26 18.90 -3.55
N ASN A 446 -1.29 18.21 -2.41
CA ASN A 446 -1.01 18.79 -1.09
C ASN A 446 0.27 18.24 -0.46
N GLN A 447 1.15 17.55 -1.21
CA GLN A 447 2.44 17.06 -0.68
C GLN A 447 3.27 18.18 -0.05
N GLN A 448 3.28 19.37 -0.65
CA GLN A 448 3.89 20.57 -0.07
C GLN A 448 3.32 20.94 1.31
N ALA A 449 2.04 20.69 1.60
CA ALA A 449 1.43 20.90 2.92
C ALA A 449 1.52 19.65 3.83
N LEU A 450 2.18 18.60 3.36
CA LEU A 450 2.47 17.35 4.08
C LEU A 450 3.98 17.17 4.36
N LEU A 451 4.81 18.16 4.01
CA LEU A 451 6.23 18.23 4.34
C LEU A 451 6.43 18.03 5.84
N ALA A 452 7.42 17.20 6.18
CA ALA A 452 7.70 16.81 7.55
C ALA A 452 9.22 16.73 7.76
N ASP A 453 9.71 17.40 8.81
CA ASP A 453 11.12 17.39 9.21
C ASP A 453 11.24 17.40 10.75
N ALA A 454 12.44 17.21 11.29
CA ALA A 454 12.73 17.46 12.70
C ALA A 454 12.74 18.97 12.98
N TYR A 455 12.19 19.38 14.13
CA TYR A 455 12.13 20.78 14.54
C TYR A 455 13.50 21.48 14.49
N GLN A 456 14.56 20.85 15.02
CA GLN A 456 15.92 21.41 14.92
C GLN A 456 16.40 21.59 13.47
N GLY A 457 16.13 20.64 12.56
CA GLY A 457 16.51 20.77 11.15
C GLY A 457 15.80 21.95 10.46
N LEU A 458 14.53 22.17 10.81
CA LEU A 458 13.76 23.33 10.35
C LEU A 458 14.28 24.66 10.95
N VAL A 459 14.75 24.65 12.20
CA VAL A 459 15.40 25.81 12.85
C VAL A 459 16.73 26.12 12.16
N ASP A 460 17.58 25.11 11.93
CA ASP A 460 18.86 25.25 11.24
C ASP A 460 18.67 25.81 9.82
N HIS A 461 17.69 25.29 9.08
CA HIS A 461 17.32 25.77 7.74
C HIS A 461 16.84 27.23 7.75
N VAL A 462 15.94 27.60 8.66
CA VAL A 462 15.47 29.00 8.80
C VAL A 462 16.63 29.94 9.16
N ASN A 463 17.58 29.51 9.99
CA ASN A 463 18.76 30.29 10.34
C ASN A 463 19.72 30.44 9.14
N GLN A 464 19.90 29.40 8.34
CA GLN A 464 20.73 29.44 7.11
C GLN A 464 20.10 30.30 6.00
N GLN A 465 18.77 30.36 5.92
CA GLN A 465 18.06 31.24 4.98
C GLN A 465 18.28 32.74 5.24
N HIS A 466 18.77 33.16 6.41
CA HIS A 466 19.18 34.56 6.67
C HIS A 466 20.58 34.90 6.14
N HIS A 467 21.25 33.96 5.44
CA HIS A 467 22.65 34.09 5.01
C HIS A 467 22.91 33.73 3.53
N LEU A 468 21.87 33.53 2.71
CA LEU A 468 21.99 33.22 1.27
C LEU A 468 20.96 34.04 0.47
N ASP A 469 21.35 34.49 -0.74
CA ASP A 469 20.48 35.26 -1.65
C ASP A 469 19.26 34.44 -2.13
N GLU A 470 18.18 35.14 -2.48
CA GLU A 470 16.80 34.62 -2.63
C GLU A 470 16.56 33.56 -3.74
N ALA A 471 17.61 33.05 -4.39
CA ALA A 471 17.53 32.38 -5.69
C ALA A 471 16.99 30.93 -5.69
N ASN A 472 17.06 30.16 -4.58
CA ASN A 472 16.66 28.74 -4.61
C ASN A 472 16.07 28.19 -3.28
N PRO A 473 14.75 28.32 -3.03
CA PRO A 473 14.14 27.97 -1.74
C PRO A 473 13.78 26.48 -1.50
N MET A 474 14.10 25.53 -2.39
CA MET A 474 13.35 24.25 -2.49
C MET A 474 14.01 22.96 -1.97
N ALA A 475 15.15 23.03 -1.27
CA ALA A 475 15.96 21.85 -0.92
C ALA A 475 15.50 21.02 0.32
N VAL A 476 14.22 21.03 0.72
CA VAL A 476 13.75 20.32 1.95
C VAL A 476 12.50 19.46 1.71
N GLY A 477 12.60 18.15 1.99
CA GLY A 477 11.45 17.24 2.18
C GLY A 477 10.88 16.55 0.94
N ARG A 478 11.71 15.97 0.06
CA ARG A 478 11.28 15.43 -1.24
C ARG A 478 10.95 13.92 -1.25
N ARG A 479 9.70 13.54 -0.95
CA ARG A 479 9.04 12.27 -1.37
C ARG A 479 7.52 12.47 -1.48
N VAL A 480 6.87 11.86 -2.48
CA VAL A 480 5.39 11.82 -2.57
C VAL A 480 4.87 10.72 -1.64
N ILE A 481 4.45 11.13 -0.44
CA ILE A 481 4.10 10.23 0.66
C ILE A 481 2.58 10.03 0.76
N LEU A 482 2.17 8.76 0.88
CA LEU A 482 0.86 8.39 1.41
C LEU A 482 0.88 8.42 2.95
N PRO A 483 0.10 9.34 3.58
CA PRO A 483 0.07 9.45 5.03
C PRO A 483 -0.64 8.26 5.66
N SER A 484 -0.29 7.92 6.90
CA SER A 484 -0.91 6.80 7.66
C SER A 484 -2.40 6.98 7.99
N THR A 485 -3.01 8.08 7.55
CA THR A 485 -4.45 8.35 7.59
C THR A 485 -5.18 7.85 6.34
N PHE A 486 -4.45 7.55 5.25
CA PHE A 486 -5.02 6.98 4.03
C PHE A 486 -5.25 5.47 4.20
N VAL A 487 -6.51 5.04 4.22
CA VAL A 487 -6.93 3.65 4.48
C VAL A 487 -6.54 2.75 3.31
N GLY A 488 -5.52 1.91 3.51
CA GLY A 488 -4.91 1.07 2.47
C GLY A 488 -3.42 1.37 2.25
N SER A 489 -2.91 2.53 2.68
CA SER A 489 -1.49 2.86 2.53
C SER A 489 -0.59 1.93 3.35
N PRO A 490 0.67 1.66 2.92
CA PRO A 490 1.60 0.81 3.67
C PRO A 490 1.78 1.25 5.14
N ARG A 491 1.80 2.56 5.41
CA ARG A 491 1.85 3.10 6.78
C ARG A 491 0.56 2.89 7.57
N TYR A 492 -0.60 2.86 6.93
CA TYR A 492 -1.85 2.47 7.59
C TYR A 492 -1.84 0.97 7.91
N MET A 493 -1.43 0.08 6.99
CA MET A 493 -1.36 -1.37 7.23
C MET A 493 -0.39 -1.70 8.37
N LYS A 494 0.84 -1.15 8.30
CA LYS A 494 1.86 -1.26 9.36
C LYS A 494 1.43 -0.56 10.65
N GLY A 495 0.54 0.43 10.57
CA GLY A 495 -0.14 1.01 11.72
C GLY A 495 -1.13 0.04 12.40
N CYS A 496 -1.90 -0.71 11.62
CA CYS A 496 -2.88 -1.67 12.10
C CYS A 496 -2.23 -2.94 12.69
N TYR A 497 -1.25 -3.53 12.01
CA TYR A 497 -0.49 -4.70 12.51
C TYR A 497 0.11 -4.43 13.90
N HIS A 498 0.89 -3.36 14.04
CA HIS A 498 1.50 -3.02 15.32
C HIS A 498 0.45 -2.67 16.40
N ASP A 499 -0.68 -2.09 16.04
CA ASP A 499 -1.77 -1.82 16.99
C ASP A 499 -2.45 -3.11 17.46
N ALA A 500 -2.46 -4.18 16.66
CA ALA A 500 -2.91 -5.51 17.08
C ALA A 500 -1.87 -6.21 17.98
N MET A 501 -0.57 -6.12 17.64
CA MET A 501 0.50 -6.63 18.50
C MET A 501 0.51 -5.97 19.90
N ALA A 502 0.07 -4.71 20.03
CA ALA A 502 -0.10 -4.06 21.33
C ALA A 502 -1.27 -4.62 22.18
N ILE A 503 -2.24 -5.31 21.56
CA ILE A 503 -3.29 -6.06 22.26
C ILE A 503 -2.73 -7.43 22.69
N VAL A 504 -2.07 -8.13 21.77
CA VAL A 504 -1.47 -9.46 21.98
C VAL A 504 -0.42 -9.43 23.09
N ARG A 505 0.46 -8.41 23.11
CA ARG A 505 1.44 -8.21 24.20
C ARG A 505 0.80 -7.99 25.58
N LYS A 506 -0.49 -7.64 25.67
CA LYS A 506 -1.19 -7.46 26.96
C LYS A 506 -2.02 -8.68 27.38
N TYR A 507 -2.81 -9.24 26.48
CA TYR A 507 -3.77 -10.31 26.80
C TYR A 507 -3.27 -11.71 26.39
N GLY A 508 -2.05 -11.81 25.88
CA GLY A 508 -1.46 -13.04 25.38
C GLY A 508 -1.80 -13.32 23.92
N LYS A 509 -1.35 -14.48 23.44
CA LYS A 509 -1.61 -14.99 22.09
C LYS A 509 -3.11 -15.26 21.86
N PRO A 510 -3.62 -15.11 20.63
CA PRO A 510 -4.98 -15.53 20.28
C PRO A 510 -5.22 -17.00 20.58
N ASP A 511 -6.44 -17.34 20.99
CA ASP A 511 -6.89 -18.71 21.25
C ASP A 511 -7.73 -19.28 20.09
N LEU A 512 -8.43 -18.40 19.35
CA LEU A 512 -9.26 -18.78 18.20
C LEU A 512 -8.96 -17.91 16.97
N PHE A 513 -8.83 -18.57 15.82
CA PHE A 513 -8.84 -17.98 14.49
C PHE A 513 -10.11 -18.42 13.78
N ILE A 514 -10.97 -17.46 13.45
CA ILE A 514 -12.29 -17.69 12.84
C ILE A 514 -12.29 -17.01 11.49
N THR A 515 -12.78 -17.71 10.46
CA THR A 515 -13.02 -17.11 9.14
C THR A 515 -14.49 -17.18 8.78
N PHE A 516 -15.02 -16.19 8.07
CA PHE A 516 -16.45 -16.12 7.71
C PHE A 516 -16.62 -15.60 6.28
N THR A 517 -17.15 -16.43 5.39
CA THR A 517 -17.42 -16.07 3.98
C THR A 517 -18.88 -15.70 3.76
N CYS A 518 -19.16 -14.71 2.92
CA CYS A 518 -20.52 -14.38 2.50
C CYS A 518 -21.18 -15.55 1.73
N ASN A 519 -22.34 -16.03 2.16
CA ASN A 519 -23.16 -16.96 1.37
C ASN A 519 -24.08 -16.16 0.40
N PRO A 520 -23.87 -16.23 -0.93
CA PRO A 520 -24.72 -15.53 -1.90
C PRO A 520 -26.16 -16.07 -1.98
N ARG A 521 -26.44 -17.24 -1.40
CA ARG A 521 -27.79 -17.86 -1.38
C ARG A 521 -28.69 -17.36 -0.24
N TRP A 522 -28.18 -16.52 0.68
CA TRP A 522 -28.96 -16.03 1.83
C TRP A 522 -30.32 -15.45 1.40
N PRO A 523 -31.42 -15.76 2.13
CA PRO A 523 -32.76 -15.28 1.80
C PRO A 523 -32.83 -13.76 1.60
N GLU A 524 -32.10 -12.98 2.41
CA GLU A 524 -32.14 -11.52 2.34
C GLU A 524 -31.44 -10.95 1.10
N ILE A 525 -30.59 -11.74 0.43
CA ILE A 525 -30.07 -11.45 -0.91
C ILE A 525 -31.10 -11.93 -1.94
N THR A 526 -31.42 -13.23 -1.94
CA THR A 526 -32.18 -13.88 -3.03
C THR A 526 -33.61 -13.38 -3.18
N GLN A 527 -34.28 -13.01 -2.09
CA GLN A 527 -35.61 -12.38 -2.11
C GLN A 527 -35.62 -10.92 -2.61
N ASN A 528 -34.44 -10.31 -2.80
CA ASN A 528 -34.28 -8.93 -3.30
C ASN A 528 -33.59 -8.88 -4.70
N LEU A 529 -33.47 -10.03 -5.37
CA LEU A 529 -33.06 -10.16 -6.77
C LEU A 529 -34.27 -10.04 -7.70
N GLY A 530 -34.04 -9.59 -8.94
CA GLY A 530 -35.05 -9.72 -10.01
C GLY A 530 -35.11 -11.17 -10.52
N ARG A 531 -36.19 -11.53 -11.24
CA ARG A 531 -36.42 -12.87 -11.83
C ARG A 531 -35.24 -13.40 -12.65
N TRP A 532 -34.40 -12.50 -13.18
CA TRP A 532 -33.27 -12.78 -14.06
C TRP A 532 -31.90 -12.44 -13.49
N SER A 533 -31.81 -12.01 -12.23
CA SER A 533 -30.55 -11.55 -11.61
C SER A 533 -29.89 -12.65 -10.79
N ALA A 534 -28.59 -12.85 -10.96
CA ALA A 534 -27.77 -13.64 -10.05
C ALA A 534 -27.38 -12.79 -8.81
N PRO A 535 -26.97 -13.41 -7.68
CA PRO A 535 -26.44 -12.67 -6.53
C PRO A 535 -25.30 -11.71 -6.89
N ASN A 536 -24.41 -12.11 -7.80
CA ASN A 536 -23.26 -11.31 -8.25
C ASN A 536 -23.68 -10.05 -9.04
N ASP A 537 -24.88 -10.00 -9.63
CA ASP A 537 -25.42 -8.80 -10.28
C ASP A 537 -25.76 -7.69 -9.26
N ARG A 538 -25.87 -8.05 -7.98
CA ARG A 538 -26.27 -7.17 -6.88
C ARG A 538 -25.18 -7.11 -5.80
N PRO A 539 -23.99 -6.56 -6.11
CA PRO A 539 -22.91 -6.41 -5.15
C PRO A 539 -23.31 -5.51 -3.96
N ASP A 540 -24.33 -4.66 -4.12
CA ASP A 540 -24.92 -3.87 -3.04
C ASP A 540 -25.58 -4.74 -1.98
N LEU A 541 -26.32 -5.78 -2.38
CA LEU A 541 -26.94 -6.73 -1.44
C LEU A 541 -25.88 -7.60 -0.76
N ILE A 542 -24.92 -8.13 -1.52
CA ILE A 542 -23.80 -8.93 -0.99
C ILE A 542 -23.09 -8.18 0.13
N ALA A 543 -22.64 -6.94 -0.11
CA ALA A 543 -21.92 -6.16 0.89
C ALA A 543 -22.79 -5.75 2.10
N ARG A 544 -24.06 -5.39 1.88
CA ARG A 544 -24.98 -4.98 2.96
C ARG A 544 -25.37 -6.15 3.87
N VAL A 545 -25.76 -7.29 3.29
CA VAL A 545 -26.15 -8.47 4.05
C VAL A 545 -24.94 -9.05 4.78
N PHE A 546 -23.77 -9.18 4.15
CA PHE A 546 -22.56 -9.64 4.85
C PHE A 546 -22.17 -8.72 6.02
N HIS A 547 -22.20 -7.39 5.84
CA HIS A 547 -21.92 -6.44 6.93
C HIS A 547 -22.92 -6.57 8.10
N ALA A 548 -24.20 -6.85 7.82
CA ALA A 548 -25.20 -7.10 8.85
C ALA A 548 -24.97 -8.44 9.57
N LYS A 549 -24.75 -9.54 8.83
CA LYS A 549 -24.46 -10.87 9.39
C LYS A 549 -23.15 -10.87 10.20
N LEU A 550 -22.10 -10.18 9.74
CA LEU A 550 -20.82 -10.04 10.46
C LEU A 550 -21.00 -9.27 11.77
N LYS A 551 -21.85 -8.24 11.82
CA LYS A 551 -22.21 -7.56 13.08
C LYS A 551 -22.94 -8.49 14.04
N ALA A 552 -23.87 -9.31 13.54
CA ALA A 552 -24.56 -10.31 14.36
C ALA A 552 -23.59 -11.39 14.87
N LEU A 553 -22.67 -11.87 14.03
CA LEU A 553 -21.63 -12.84 14.41
C LEU A 553 -20.72 -12.27 15.51
N MET A 554 -20.25 -11.03 15.38
CA MET A 554 -19.46 -10.38 16.43
C MET A 554 -20.28 -10.12 17.71
N GLN A 555 -21.59 -9.84 17.60
CA GLN A 555 -22.49 -9.74 18.77
C GLN A 555 -22.66 -11.10 19.48
N ASP A 556 -22.77 -12.20 18.73
CA ASP A 556 -22.84 -13.56 19.27
C ASP A 556 -21.56 -13.95 20.01
N ILE A 557 -20.42 -13.66 19.38
CA ILE A 557 -19.08 -13.90 19.92
C ILE A 557 -18.87 -13.08 21.21
N ILE A 558 -19.06 -11.75 21.17
CA ILE A 558 -18.69 -10.84 22.26
C ILE A 558 -19.73 -10.80 23.39
N VAL A 559 -21.02 -10.72 23.06
CA VAL A 559 -22.09 -10.40 24.03
C VAL A 559 -22.88 -11.64 24.43
N ASN A 560 -23.20 -12.51 23.47
CA ASN A 560 -23.90 -13.78 23.77
C ASN A 560 -22.91 -14.89 24.21
N ARG A 561 -21.60 -14.62 24.18
CA ARG A 561 -20.52 -15.44 24.75
C ARG A 561 -20.51 -16.87 24.23
N VAL A 562 -20.70 -17.04 22.92
CA VAL A 562 -20.63 -18.33 22.21
C VAL A 562 -19.37 -19.14 22.57
N PHE A 563 -18.23 -18.46 22.73
CA PHE A 563 -16.95 -19.08 23.11
C PHE A 563 -16.54 -18.82 24.56
N GLY A 564 -17.48 -18.41 25.43
CA GLY A 564 -17.18 -17.95 26.79
C GLY A 564 -16.84 -16.44 26.85
N ASN A 565 -16.10 -16.04 27.89
CA ASN A 565 -15.69 -14.65 28.09
C ASN A 565 -14.51 -14.29 27.19
N ILE A 566 -14.54 -13.09 26.60
CA ILE A 566 -13.53 -12.58 25.67
C ILE A 566 -12.91 -11.32 26.28
N ASP A 567 -11.59 -11.34 26.45
CA ASP A 567 -10.85 -10.13 26.83
C ASP A 567 -10.58 -9.26 25.60
N ALA A 568 -10.18 -9.86 24.46
CA ALA A 568 -9.87 -9.09 23.26
C ALA A 568 -10.22 -9.80 21.93
N TYR A 569 -10.38 -8.98 20.88
CA TYR A 569 -10.50 -9.43 19.49
C TYR A 569 -9.90 -8.41 18.52
N VAL A 570 -9.54 -8.87 17.32
CA VAL A 570 -9.15 -8.08 16.14
C VAL A 570 -9.71 -8.78 14.89
N TYR A 571 -10.22 -8.04 13.89
CA TYR A 571 -10.59 -8.61 12.60
C TYR A 571 -10.25 -7.73 11.41
N THR A 572 -10.16 -8.38 10.24
CA THR A 572 -10.03 -7.80 8.89
C THR A 572 -11.15 -8.36 8.01
N VAL A 573 -11.68 -7.54 7.10
CA VAL A 573 -12.46 -8.00 5.95
C VAL A 573 -11.62 -7.89 4.69
N GLU A 574 -11.57 -8.97 3.91
CA GLU A 574 -10.98 -9.04 2.57
C GLU A 574 -12.07 -9.29 1.52
N PHE A 575 -11.69 -9.17 0.24
CA PHE A 575 -12.55 -9.51 -0.90
C PHE A 575 -11.78 -10.48 -1.77
N GLN A 576 -12.29 -11.70 -1.89
CA GLN A 576 -11.59 -12.77 -2.60
C GLN A 576 -11.61 -12.54 -4.11
N LYS A 577 -10.83 -13.33 -4.87
CA LYS A 577 -10.75 -13.29 -6.35
C LYS A 577 -12.12 -13.30 -7.07
N ARG A 578 -13.15 -13.87 -6.45
CA ARG A 578 -14.55 -13.90 -6.95
C ARG A 578 -15.45 -12.81 -6.34
N GLY A 579 -14.89 -11.74 -5.81
CA GLY A 579 -15.59 -10.57 -5.25
C GLY A 579 -16.31 -10.77 -3.91
N LEU A 580 -16.53 -12.01 -3.45
CA LEU A 580 -17.24 -12.26 -2.19
C LEU A 580 -16.47 -11.67 -0.99
N PRO A 581 -17.16 -10.95 -0.08
CA PRO A 581 -16.60 -10.54 1.20
C PRO A 581 -16.26 -11.76 2.07
N HIS A 582 -15.12 -11.69 2.73
CA HIS A 582 -14.66 -12.69 3.68
C HIS A 582 -14.01 -11.99 4.89
N ALA A 583 -14.24 -12.48 6.10
CA ALA A 583 -13.70 -11.89 7.32
C ALA A 583 -12.76 -12.86 8.05
N HIS A 584 -11.57 -12.38 8.39
CA HIS A 584 -10.59 -13.06 9.24
C HIS A 584 -10.62 -12.44 10.64
N ILE A 585 -10.89 -13.24 11.68
CA ILE A 585 -11.16 -12.79 13.05
C ILE A 585 -10.24 -13.55 14.01
N LEU A 586 -9.50 -12.82 14.84
CA LEU A 586 -8.76 -13.35 15.98
C LEU A 586 -9.48 -13.02 17.28
N VAL A 587 -9.59 -13.99 18.17
CA VAL A 587 -10.18 -13.86 19.52
C VAL A 587 -9.17 -14.31 20.57
N ILE A 588 -9.03 -13.51 21.63
CA ILE A 588 -8.33 -13.83 22.86
C ILE A 588 -9.38 -14.03 23.95
N LEU A 589 -9.53 -15.28 24.38
CA LEU A 589 -10.42 -15.72 25.44
C LEU A 589 -9.82 -15.35 26.80
N ARG A 590 -10.69 -14.94 27.73
CA ARG A 590 -10.33 -14.72 29.13
C ARG A 590 -9.90 -16.04 29.77
N GLU A 591 -9.02 -15.99 30.76
CA GLU A 591 -8.45 -17.18 31.42
C GLU A 591 -9.48 -18.22 31.89
N ASP A 592 -10.65 -17.78 32.39
CA ASP A 592 -11.73 -18.68 32.81
C ASP A 592 -12.49 -19.38 31.66
N SER A 593 -12.13 -19.03 30.42
CA SER A 593 -12.79 -19.43 29.18
C SER A 593 -11.82 -20.02 28.14
N LYS A 594 -10.51 -20.03 28.41
CA LYS A 594 -9.49 -20.64 27.54
C LYS A 594 -9.69 -22.15 27.39
N LEU A 595 -9.16 -22.70 26.29
CA LEU A 595 -9.23 -24.13 25.97
C LEU A 595 -7.89 -24.77 26.37
N HIS A 596 -7.90 -25.74 27.28
CA HIS A 596 -6.66 -26.34 27.81
C HIS A 596 -6.58 -27.86 27.58
N THR A 597 -7.69 -28.52 27.28
CA THR A 597 -7.80 -29.96 27.10
C THR A 597 -8.38 -30.30 25.73
N ALA A 598 -8.30 -31.57 25.32
CA ALA A 598 -8.99 -32.06 24.12
C ALA A 598 -10.51 -31.95 24.26
N GLU A 599 -11.07 -32.22 25.45
CA GLU A 599 -12.51 -32.08 25.74
C GLU A 599 -12.97 -30.62 25.58
N ASP A 600 -12.17 -29.63 26.00
CA ASP A 600 -12.53 -28.21 25.81
C ASP A 600 -12.63 -27.85 24.32
N VAL A 601 -11.74 -28.38 23.48
CA VAL A 601 -11.73 -28.15 22.03
C VAL A 601 -12.89 -28.87 21.34
N ASP A 602 -13.09 -30.15 21.64
CA ASP A 602 -14.18 -30.98 21.11
C ASP A 602 -15.59 -30.45 21.48
N ASN A 603 -15.69 -29.69 22.58
CA ASN A 603 -16.93 -29.00 22.97
C ASN A 603 -17.18 -27.71 22.17
N VAL A 604 -16.21 -27.19 21.42
CA VAL A 604 -16.30 -25.92 20.68
C VAL A 604 -16.20 -26.12 19.16
N VAL A 605 -15.34 -27.03 18.71
CA VAL A 605 -14.98 -27.27 17.30
C VAL A 605 -15.30 -28.71 16.92
N CYS A 606 -15.99 -28.88 15.80
CA CYS A 606 -16.27 -30.15 15.16
C CYS A 606 -15.51 -30.26 13.83
N ALA A 607 -15.04 -31.46 13.49
CA ALA A 607 -14.34 -31.76 12.22
C ALA A 607 -14.84 -33.07 11.57
N SER A 608 -16.10 -33.45 11.82
CA SER A 608 -16.73 -34.66 11.25
C SER A 608 -18.10 -34.36 10.65
N LEU A 609 -18.58 -35.26 9.80
CA LEU A 609 -19.95 -35.30 9.29
C LEU A 609 -20.93 -35.61 10.44
N PRO A 610 -22.06 -34.89 10.55
CA PRO A 610 -23.19 -35.30 11.40
C PRO A 610 -23.88 -36.55 10.85
N ASP A 611 -24.62 -37.27 11.70
CA ASP A 611 -25.53 -38.32 11.21
C ASP A 611 -26.80 -37.67 10.59
N PRO A 612 -27.06 -37.85 9.27
CA PRO A 612 -28.24 -37.29 8.61
C PRO A 612 -29.57 -37.90 9.08
N ALA A 613 -29.57 -39.01 9.84
CA ALA A 613 -30.77 -39.57 10.47
C ALA A 613 -31.15 -38.84 11.76
N THR A 614 -30.19 -38.26 12.49
CA THR A 614 -30.45 -37.50 13.74
C THR A 614 -30.41 -35.98 13.56
N ASP A 615 -29.48 -35.46 12.75
CA ASP A 615 -29.35 -34.02 12.48
C ASP A 615 -29.12 -33.75 10.99
N ARG A 616 -30.20 -33.94 10.22
CA ARG A 616 -30.23 -33.65 8.79
C ARG A 616 -29.86 -32.20 8.47
N ARG A 617 -30.28 -31.24 9.32
CA ARG A 617 -30.05 -29.81 9.08
C ARG A 617 -28.57 -29.47 9.20
N LEU A 618 -27.87 -29.95 10.23
CA LEU A 618 -26.43 -29.75 10.33
C LEU A 618 -25.69 -30.49 9.22
N PHE A 619 -26.10 -31.71 8.84
CA PHE A 619 -25.51 -32.43 7.72
C PHE A 619 -25.60 -31.65 6.40
N ASP A 620 -26.77 -31.10 6.07
CA ASP A 620 -26.98 -30.28 4.87
C ASP A 620 -26.17 -28.97 4.92
N CYS A 621 -25.92 -28.40 6.10
CA CYS A 621 -25.04 -27.24 6.28
C CYS A 621 -23.55 -27.60 6.13
N VAL A 622 -23.09 -28.67 6.77
CA VAL A 622 -21.69 -29.14 6.70
C VAL A 622 -21.34 -29.51 5.27
N THR A 623 -22.18 -30.29 4.59
CA THR A 623 -21.95 -30.68 3.19
C THR A 623 -22.06 -29.52 2.20
N SER A 624 -22.86 -28.49 2.50
CA SER A 624 -22.95 -27.26 1.69
C SER A 624 -21.73 -26.34 1.82
N HIS A 625 -21.12 -26.24 3.01
CA HIS A 625 -20.22 -25.13 3.35
C HIS A 625 -18.89 -25.51 3.99
N MET A 626 -18.80 -26.67 4.65
CA MET A 626 -17.63 -27.07 5.46
C MET A 626 -16.96 -28.35 4.95
N ILE A 627 -17.00 -28.58 3.64
CA ILE A 627 -16.23 -29.64 2.96
C ILE A 627 -15.18 -28.95 2.10
N HIS A 628 -13.90 -29.20 2.39
CA HIS A 628 -12.82 -28.84 1.48
C HIS A 628 -13.02 -29.61 0.17
N GLY A 629 -12.89 -28.94 -0.98
CA GLY A 629 -13.28 -29.54 -2.25
C GLY A 629 -12.60 -30.89 -2.51
N PRO A 630 -13.26 -31.84 -3.20
CA PRO A 630 -12.60 -33.06 -3.68
C PRO A 630 -11.30 -32.66 -4.40
N CYS A 631 -10.18 -33.21 -3.95
CA CYS A 631 -8.84 -32.83 -4.40
C CYS A 631 -7.88 -34.02 -4.24
N GLY A 632 -6.58 -33.81 -4.48
CA GLY A 632 -5.63 -34.90 -4.53
C GLY A 632 -6.02 -35.88 -5.64
N GLN A 633 -6.19 -37.15 -5.28
CA GLN A 633 -6.60 -38.20 -6.22
C GLN A 633 -8.05 -38.05 -6.72
N LEU A 634 -8.96 -37.42 -5.94
CA LEU A 634 -10.37 -37.26 -6.33
C LEU A 634 -10.57 -36.18 -7.41
N ASN A 635 -9.69 -35.16 -7.43
CA ASN A 635 -9.61 -34.17 -8.51
C ASN A 635 -8.23 -33.47 -8.50
N PRO A 636 -7.29 -33.90 -9.34
CA PRO A 636 -5.99 -33.24 -9.49
C PRO A 636 -6.07 -31.79 -9.99
N ASN A 637 -7.19 -31.39 -10.61
CA ASN A 637 -7.38 -30.06 -11.18
C ASN A 637 -8.03 -29.06 -10.20
N SER A 638 -8.14 -29.39 -8.91
CA SER A 638 -8.71 -28.46 -7.92
C SER A 638 -7.79 -27.27 -7.64
N PRO A 639 -8.29 -26.03 -7.47
CA PRO A 639 -7.45 -24.83 -7.28
C PRO A 639 -6.54 -24.84 -6.05
N CYS A 640 -6.76 -25.76 -5.11
CA CYS A 640 -5.91 -25.98 -3.94
C CYS A 640 -4.65 -26.81 -4.23
N MET A 641 -4.53 -27.42 -5.42
CA MET A 641 -3.45 -28.32 -5.80
C MET A 641 -2.19 -27.56 -6.23
N VAL A 642 -1.05 -27.91 -5.63
CA VAL A 642 0.29 -27.37 -5.90
C VAL A 642 1.26 -28.56 -5.86
N ASP A 643 2.09 -28.72 -6.90
CA ASP A 643 3.08 -29.80 -7.02
C ASP A 643 2.49 -31.22 -6.80
N ASN A 644 1.31 -31.47 -7.38
CA ASN A 644 0.49 -32.69 -7.20
C ASN A 644 0.04 -32.98 -5.75
N SER A 645 0.22 -32.04 -4.82
CA SER A 645 -0.24 -32.11 -3.43
C SER A 645 -1.31 -31.06 -3.14
N CYS A 646 -2.19 -31.29 -2.18
CA CYS A 646 -3.08 -30.22 -1.73
C CYS A 646 -2.32 -29.26 -0.80
N SER A 647 -2.26 -27.98 -1.16
CA SER A 647 -1.64 -26.88 -0.37
C SER A 647 -2.27 -26.68 1.03
N LYS A 648 -3.39 -27.35 1.31
CA LYS A 648 -4.08 -27.39 2.60
C LYS A 648 -3.83 -28.69 3.38
N LYS A 649 -3.00 -29.60 2.88
CA LYS A 649 -2.74 -30.94 3.42
C LYS A 649 -4.07 -31.70 3.62
N TYR A 650 -4.87 -31.82 2.55
CA TYR A 650 -6.09 -32.62 2.49
C TYR A 650 -5.92 -33.77 1.47
N PRO A 651 -6.56 -34.94 1.66
CA PRO A 651 -7.34 -35.35 2.84
C PRO A 651 -6.52 -35.32 4.14
N LYS A 652 -7.19 -35.07 5.27
CA LYS A 652 -6.58 -35.10 6.61
C LYS A 652 -6.43 -36.54 7.10
N GLU A 653 -5.51 -36.76 8.03
CA GLU A 653 -5.45 -38.03 8.75
C GLU A 653 -6.68 -38.17 9.67
N TYR A 654 -7.16 -39.40 9.82
CA TYR A 654 -8.19 -39.75 10.82
C TYR A 654 -7.58 -39.72 12.22
N SER A 655 -8.36 -39.30 13.21
CA SER A 655 -7.96 -39.32 14.63
C SER A 655 -9.19 -39.50 15.52
N GLU A 656 -9.17 -40.44 16.46
CA GLU A 656 -10.29 -40.69 17.37
C GLU A 656 -10.36 -39.69 18.55
N GLU A 657 -9.32 -38.86 18.74
CA GLU A 657 -9.30 -37.77 19.72
C GLU A 657 -8.61 -36.50 19.14
N THR A 658 -8.78 -35.36 19.80
CA THR A 658 -8.08 -34.11 19.44
C THR A 658 -6.71 -34.03 20.12
N VAL A 659 -5.64 -33.89 19.33
CA VAL A 659 -4.24 -33.94 19.81
C VAL A 659 -3.53 -32.60 19.59
N TYR A 660 -2.90 -32.05 20.63
CA TYR A 660 -2.04 -30.87 20.51
C TYR A 660 -0.66 -31.27 19.96
N ALA A 661 -0.42 -30.97 18.68
CA ALA A 661 0.87 -31.20 18.04
C ALA A 661 1.88 -30.11 18.46
N SER A 662 3.05 -30.53 18.97
CA SER A 662 4.05 -29.64 19.60
C SER A 662 4.68 -28.60 18.68
N ASN A 663 4.69 -28.82 17.36
CA ASN A 663 5.59 -28.10 16.46
C ASN A 663 4.94 -26.93 15.70
N ASN A 664 3.61 -26.91 15.54
CA ASN A 664 2.92 -25.96 14.65
C ASN A 664 1.88 -25.08 15.37
N GLY A 665 1.53 -25.37 16.64
CA GLY A 665 0.63 -24.54 17.45
C GLY A 665 -0.84 -24.51 17.01
N TYR A 666 -1.26 -25.47 16.17
CA TYR A 666 -2.65 -25.82 15.88
C TYR A 666 -2.87 -27.30 16.25
N PRO A 667 -4.00 -27.69 16.87
CA PRO A 667 -4.26 -29.08 17.21
C PRO A 667 -4.77 -29.89 16.00
N THR A 668 -4.45 -31.18 15.99
CA THR A 668 -5.09 -32.17 15.11
C THR A 668 -6.45 -32.52 15.68
N TYR A 669 -7.52 -31.99 15.11
CA TYR A 669 -8.91 -32.24 15.55
C TYR A 669 -9.33 -33.71 15.36
N ARG A 670 -10.20 -34.19 16.26
CA ARG A 670 -10.89 -35.49 16.14
C ARG A 670 -11.64 -35.59 14.80
N ARG A 671 -11.32 -36.65 14.06
CA ARG A 671 -11.89 -37.08 12.78
C ARG A 671 -12.07 -38.60 12.83
N PRO A 672 -13.19 -39.12 13.37
CA PRO A 672 -13.36 -40.56 13.57
C PRO A 672 -13.42 -41.32 12.24
N ASN A 673 -12.85 -42.52 12.15
CA ASN A 673 -13.02 -43.38 10.98
C ASN A 673 -14.28 -44.26 11.13
N ASN A 674 -15.44 -43.60 11.15
CA ASN A 674 -16.75 -44.21 11.40
C ASN A 674 -17.50 -44.64 10.11
N GLY A 675 -16.87 -44.53 8.94
CA GLY A 675 -17.50 -44.84 7.65
C GLY A 675 -18.58 -43.85 7.19
N SER A 676 -18.75 -42.69 7.84
CA SER A 676 -19.65 -41.64 7.35
C SER A 676 -19.09 -41.01 6.07
N VAL A 677 -19.93 -40.93 5.03
CA VAL A 677 -19.61 -40.32 3.73
C VAL A 677 -20.68 -39.33 3.29
N ALA A 678 -20.30 -38.34 2.50
CA ALA A 678 -21.17 -37.39 1.83
C ALA A 678 -20.83 -37.31 0.33
N LEU A 679 -21.84 -37.11 -0.51
CA LEU A 679 -21.66 -36.93 -1.95
C LEU A 679 -21.52 -35.44 -2.29
N VAL A 680 -20.32 -34.99 -2.65
CA VAL A 680 -19.98 -33.58 -2.93
C VAL A 680 -19.30 -33.48 -4.30
N ARG A 681 -19.87 -32.67 -5.20
CA ARG A 681 -19.45 -32.57 -6.63
C ARG A 681 -19.28 -33.94 -7.31
N GLN A 682 -20.25 -34.83 -7.11
CA GLN A 682 -20.27 -36.21 -7.63
C GLN A 682 -19.15 -37.13 -7.10
N GLN A 683 -18.38 -36.71 -6.10
CA GLN A 683 -17.37 -37.54 -5.41
C GLN A 683 -17.85 -37.88 -3.99
N GLU A 684 -17.55 -39.08 -3.52
CA GLU A 684 -17.74 -39.45 -2.11
C GLU A 684 -16.57 -38.95 -1.27
N VAL A 685 -16.87 -38.30 -0.14
CA VAL A 685 -15.88 -37.75 0.80
C VAL A 685 -16.30 -38.03 2.24
N GLY A 686 -15.34 -38.40 3.09
CA GLY A 686 -15.57 -38.66 4.51
C GLY A 686 -15.08 -37.53 5.43
N ASN A 687 -14.89 -37.86 6.71
CA ASN A 687 -14.46 -36.93 7.77
C ASN A 687 -13.08 -36.30 7.50
N GLU A 688 -12.25 -36.90 6.66
CA GLU A 688 -10.95 -36.42 6.21
C GLU A 688 -11.02 -35.13 5.36
N PHE A 689 -12.17 -34.80 4.75
CA PHE A 689 -12.38 -33.56 3.97
C PHE A 689 -13.11 -32.44 4.74
N VAL A 690 -13.60 -32.70 5.96
CA VAL A 690 -14.38 -31.70 6.72
C VAL A 690 -13.49 -30.55 7.21
N VAL A 691 -13.95 -29.32 7.08
CA VAL A 691 -13.29 -28.11 7.61
C VAL A 691 -13.74 -27.89 9.06
N PRO A 692 -12.81 -27.56 10.00
CA PRO A 692 -13.15 -27.30 11.39
C PRO A 692 -14.22 -26.21 11.54
N HIS A 693 -15.26 -26.44 12.34
CA HIS A 693 -16.37 -25.48 12.47
C HIS A 693 -17.04 -25.57 13.84
N ASN A 694 -17.74 -24.51 14.25
CA ASN A 694 -18.67 -24.57 15.37
C ASN A 694 -20.10 -24.84 14.84
N PRO A 695 -20.75 -25.97 15.21
CA PRO A 695 -22.09 -26.35 14.70
C PRO A 695 -23.17 -25.28 14.91
N TYR A 696 -23.20 -24.65 16.08
CA TYR A 696 -24.18 -23.62 16.41
C TYR A 696 -24.06 -22.42 15.46
N LEU A 697 -22.85 -21.89 15.25
CA LEU A 697 -22.61 -20.77 14.34
C LEU A 697 -22.87 -21.15 12.87
N LEU A 698 -22.44 -22.34 12.44
CA LEU A 698 -22.69 -22.85 11.10
C LEU A 698 -24.21 -22.92 10.80
N ALA A 699 -24.98 -23.56 11.67
CA ALA A 699 -26.43 -23.70 11.50
C ALA A 699 -27.17 -22.35 11.62
N LYS A 700 -26.65 -21.42 12.44
CA LYS A 700 -27.21 -20.06 12.59
C LYS A 700 -27.01 -19.20 11.36
N TYR A 701 -25.80 -19.21 10.79
CA TYR A 701 -25.43 -18.30 9.70
C TYR A 701 -25.54 -18.90 8.31
N ASP A 702 -25.65 -20.23 8.15
CA ASP A 702 -25.77 -20.91 6.86
C ASP A 702 -24.71 -20.41 5.86
N ALA A 703 -23.44 -20.59 6.22
CA ALA A 703 -22.30 -20.07 5.49
C ALA A 703 -21.01 -20.79 5.90
N HIS A 704 -19.98 -20.70 5.06
CA HIS A 704 -18.64 -21.19 5.40
C HIS A 704 -18.06 -20.39 6.58
N ILE A 705 -18.00 -21.02 7.76
CA ILE A 705 -17.38 -20.49 8.98
C ILE A 705 -16.36 -21.51 9.50
N ASN A 706 -15.07 -21.30 9.16
CA ASN A 706 -13.99 -22.09 9.74
C ASN A 706 -13.72 -21.58 11.16
N VAL A 707 -13.58 -22.49 12.12
CA VAL A 707 -13.24 -22.17 13.51
C VAL A 707 -12.06 -23.04 13.92
N GLU A 708 -10.89 -22.42 14.01
CA GLU A 708 -9.66 -23.09 14.44
C GLU A 708 -9.19 -22.57 15.80
N VAL A 709 -8.81 -23.50 16.67
CA VAL A 709 -7.96 -23.20 17.83
C VAL A 709 -6.57 -22.90 17.32
N CYS A 710 -6.03 -21.75 17.71
CA CYS A 710 -4.65 -21.35 17.42
C CYS A 710 -3.93 -21.04 18.73
N SER A 711 -2.60 -21.15 18.72
CA SER A 711 -1.79 -20.93 19.94
C SER A 711 -0.42 -20.32 19.65
N THR A 712 -0.32 -19.49 18.60
CA THR A 712 0.91 -18.78 18.21
C THR A 712 0.67 -17.29 17.96
N VAL A 713 1.70 -16.47 18.08
CA VAL A 713 1.65 -15.08 17.57
C VAL A 713 1.70 -15.03 16.03
N LYS A 714 2.13 -16.14 15.39
CA LYS A 714 2.18 -16.29 13.92
C LYS A 714 0.80 -16.14 13.28
N SER A 715 -0.30 -16.49 13.97
CA SER A 715 -1.68 -16.21 13.52
C SER A 715 -2.01 -14.70 13.43
N VAL A 716 -1.32 -13.84 14.19
CA VAL A 716 -1.43 -12.37 14.11
C VAL A 716 -0.68 -11.83 12.89
N MET A 717 0.52 -12.37 12.62
CA MET A 717 1.22 -12.13 11.35
C MET A 717 0.36 -12.63 10.18
N TYR A 718 -0.33 -13.76 10.29
CA TYR A 718 -1.24 -14.31 9.29
C TYR A 718 -2.40 -13.35 8.99
N LEU A 719 -3.13 -12.87 10.01
CA LEU A 719 -4.21 -11.89 9.85
C LEU A 719 -3.76 -10.65 9.07
N TYR A 720 -2.51 -10.22 9.24
CA TYR A 720 -1.95 -9.10 8.49
C TYR A 720 -1.19 -9.52 7.22
N LYS A 721 -0.86 -10.79 7.00
CA LYS A 721 -0.31 -11.32 5.73
C LYS A 721 -1.36 -11.24 4.63
N TYR A 722 -2.64 -11.48 4.91
CA TYR A 722 -3.74 -11.23 3.96
C TYR A 722 -3.99 -9.73 3.72
N VAL A 723 -3.55 -8.87 4.65
CA VAL A 723 -3.58 -7.41 4.50
C VAL A 723 -2.39 -6.87 3.71
N TYR A 724 -1.22 -7.52 3.79
CA TYR A 724 0.02 -7.16 3.10
C TYR A 724 0.21 -7.84 1.74
N LYS A 725 -0.42 -9.01 1.51
CA LYS A 725 -0.57 -9.63 0.17
C LYS A 725 -1.26 -8.68 -0.81
N GLY A 726 -1.93 -7.66 -0.27
CA GLY A 726 -2.70 -6.68 -1.01
C GLY A 726 -3.92 -7.30 -1.66
N HIS A 727 -4.48 -6.55 -2.58
CA HIS A 727 -5.18 -7.16 -3.71
C HIS A 727 -4.08 -7.73 -4.63
N ASP A 728 -4.32 -8.82 -5.36
CA ASP A 728 -3.29 -9.56 -6.11
C ASP A 728 -2.27 -8.65 -6.84
N ALA A 729 -1.09 -8.44 -6.27
CA ALA A 729 -0.06 -7.64 -6.94
C ALA A 729 0.56 -8.43 -8.10
N ALA A 730 0.74 -7.78 -9.25
CA ALA A 730 1.67 -8.29 -10.25
C ALA A 730 3.10 -8.05 -9.74
N THR A 731 3.94 -9.08 -9.75
CA THR A 731 5.34 -9.00 -9.32
C THR A 731 6.16 -8.20 -10.35
N MET A 732 6.15 -6.87 -10.21
CA MET A 732 6.97 -5.93 -10.96
C MET A 732 7.51 -4.87 -10.01
N GLU A 733 8.71 -5.09 -9.49
CA GLU A 733 9.41 -4.10 -8.67
C GLU A 733 10.05 -3.03 -9.56
N VAL A 734 9.27 -1.99 -9.88
CA VAL A 734 9.77 -0.73 -10.44
C VAL A 734 9.42 0.36 -9.42
N TRP A 735 10.32 0.59 -8.47
CA TRP A 735 10.04 1.42 -7.29
C TRP A 735 10.31 2.91 -7.55
N ASP A 736 9.42 3.55 -8.31
CA ASP A 736 9.58 4.90 -8.87
C ASP A 736 9.42 6.07 -7.86
N GLY A 737 9.69 5.85 -6.57
CA GLY A 737 9.60 6.86 -5.50
C GLY A 737 8.20 7.39 -5.14
N ASP A 738 7.23 7.41 -6.07
CA ASP A 738 5.85 7.85 -5.85
C ASP A 738 4.99 6.72 -5.24
N GLU A 739 4.78 6.80 -3.93
CA GLU A 739 3.92 5.87 -3.20
C GLU A 739 2.46 5.89 -3.69
N ILE A 740 1.98 6.99 -4.28
CA ILE A 740 0.62 7.07 -4.83
C ILE A 740 0.50 6.23 -6.09
N SER A 741 1.49 6.27 -6.97
CA SER A 741 1.50 5.45 -8.19
C SER A 741 1.71 3.97 -7.87
N ASN A 742 2.62 3.64 -6.95
CA ASN A 742 2.80 2.27 -6.45
C ASN A 742 1.51 1.71 -5.82
N PHE A 743 0.76 2.52 -5.07
CA PHE A 743 -0.52 2.13 -4.46
C PHE A 743 -1.67 1.93 -5.47
N ILE A 744 -1.59 2.55 -6.65
CA ILE A 744 -2.57 2.38 -7.74
C ILE A 744 -2.23 1.12 -8.55
N ASN A 745 -0.96 0.93 -8.88
CA ASN A 745 -0.51 -0.17 -9.75
C ASN A 745 -0.59 -1.55 -9.07
N SER A 746 -0.59 -1.60 -7.74
CA SER A 746 -0.64 -2.83 -6.93
C SER A 746 -2.04 -3.29 -6.52
N ARG A 747 -3.13 -2.79 -7.13
CA ARG A 747 -4.51 -3.05 -6.63
C ARG A 747 -5.56 -3.46 -7.67
N TYR A 748 -6.16 -4.64 -7.47
CA TYR A 748 -7.42 -5.09 -8.08
C TYR A 748 -8.64 -4.67 -7.25
N VAL A 749 -9.55 -3.85 -7.78
CA VAL A 749 -10.82 -3.52 -7.13
C VAL A 749 -11.93 -4.48 -7.59
N SER A 750 -12.67 -5.06 -6.64
CA SER A 750 -13.89 -5.84 -6.90
C SER A 750 -15.17 -5.05 -6.57
N PRO A 751 -16.36 -5.41 -7.12
CA PRO A 751 -17.56 -4.60 -6.97
C PRO A 751 -18.11 -4.57 -5.53
N PRO A 752 -18.14 -5.68 -4.75
CA PRO A 752 -18.49 -5.61 -3.34
C PRO A 752 -17.47 -4.83 -2.49
N GLU A 753 -16.17 -4.78 -2.84
CA GLU A 753 -15.24 -3.85 -2.18
C GLU A 753 -15.64 -2.39 -2.50
N GLY A 754 -15.91 -2.09 -3.77
CA GLY A 754 -16.37 -0.77 -4.20
C GLY A 754 -17.58 -0.29 -3.38
N ILE A 755 -18.59 -1.16 -3.20
CA ILE A 755 -19.72 -0.88 -2.29
C ILE A 755 -19.26 -0.67 -0.84
N TRP A 756 -18.49 -1.59 -0.27
CA TRP A 756 -18.05 -1.54 1.14
C TRP A 756 -17.34 -0.23 1.47
N ARG A 757 -16.47 0.22 0.56
CA ARG A 757 -15.74 1.49 0.66
C ARG A 757 -16.64 2.70 0.46
N LEU A 758 -17.55 2.68 -0.53
CA LEU A 758 -18.54 3.74 -0.77
C LEU A 758 -19.52 3.89 0.41
N PHE A 759 -19.94 2.81 1.06
CA PHE A 759 -20.73 2.87 2.29
C PHE A 759 -19.87 3.16 3.55
N SER A 760 -18.55 3.17 3.41
CA SER A 760 -17.57 3.39 4.49
C SER A 760 -17.74 2.44 5.67
N TYR A 761 -17.92 1.16 5.36
CA TYR A 761 -17.89 0.09 6.35
C TYR A 761 -16.44 -0.18 6.81
N GLU A 762 -16.27 -0.63 8.04
CA GLU A 762 -14.95 -0.82 8.66
C GLU A 762 -14.22 -2.05 8.07
N MET A 763 -13.14 -1.82 7.32
CA MET A 763 -12.27 -2.89 6.79
C MET A 763 -11.50 -3.65 7.88
N HIS A 764 -11.08 -2.96 8.94
CA HIS A 764 -10.39 -3.56 10.07
C HIS A 764 -11.00 -3.04 11.36
N LYS A 765 -11.12 -3.90 12.36
CA LYS A 765 -11.67 -3.55 13.67
C LYS A 765 -10.89 -4.23 14.79
N ARG A 766 -10.95 -3.63 15.97
CA ARG A 766 -10.34 -4.15 17.20
C ARG A 766 -11.19 -3.81 18.42
N SER A 767 -11.09 -4.67 19.41
CA SER A 767 -11.58 -4.48 20.78
C SER A 767 -11.09 -3.18 21.42
N HIS A 768 -9.80 -2.89 21.36
CA HIS A 768 -9.15 -1.89 22.22
C HIS A 768 -8.80 -0.56 21.52
N THR A 769 -8.83 0.53 22.30
CA THR A 769 -8.35 1.84 21.83
C THR A 769 -6.84 1.94 22.04
N ILE A 770 -6.07 1.97 20.95
CA ILE A 770 -4.60 2.05 20.99
C ILE A 770 -4.14 3.50 20.82
N VAL A 771 -3.55 4.07 21.88
CA VAL A 771 -2.95 5.41 21.87
C VAL A 771 -1.49 5.29 21.45
N ARG A 772 -1.22 5.65 20.20
CA ARG A 772 0.15 5.73 19.67
C ARG A 772 0.92 6.87 20.33
N LEU A 773 2.10 6.58 20.85
CA LEU A 773 2.98 7.47 21.61
C LEU A 773 4.28 7.76 20.83
N PRO A 774 4.56 9.02 20.44
CA PRO A 774 5.81 9.39 19.79
C PRO A 774 7.00 9.22 20.74
N VAL A 775 8.14 8.86 20.17
CA VAL A 775 9.47 8.97 20.78
C VAL A 775 10.32 9.84 19.88
N HIS A 776 10.94 10.87 20.45
CA HIS A 776 11.87 11.79 19.81
C HIS A 776 12.85 12.30 20.86
N LEU A 777 14.03 12.76 20.45
CA LEU A 777 14.96 13.44 21.35
C LEU A 777 14.46 14.87 21.66
N GLU A 778 15.11 15.50 22.63
CA GLU A 778 14.93 16.93 22.95
C GLU A 778 15.09 17.76 21.66
N ASP A 779 14.10 18.62 21.39
CA ASP A 779 13.95 19.46 20.19
C ASP A 779 14.06 18.78 18.80
N ARG A 780 13.95 17.44 18.76
CA ARG A 780 13.87 16.64 17.52
C ARG A 780 12.47 16.07 17.24
N GLN A 781 11.41 16.70 17.74
CA GLN A 781 10.03 16.40 17.35
C GLN A 781 9.79 16.61 15.85
N THR A 782 8.98 15.75 15.22
CA THR A 782 8.55 15.93 13.83
C THR A 782 7.54 17.07 13.72
N VAL A 783 7.83 18.04 12.86
CA VAL A 783 7.00 19.21 12.56
C VAL A 783 6.48 19.12 11.13
N TYR A 784 5.21 19.46 10.94
CA TYR A 784 4.56 19.53 9.63
C TYR A 784 4.33 20.98 9.23
N PHE A 785 4.79 21.36 8.05
CA PHE A 785 4.74 22.73 7.52
C PHE A 785 4.35 22.76 6.04
N ALA A 786 4.16 23.98 5.52
CA ALA A 786 4.00 24.26 4.10
C ALA A 786 5.11 25.23 3.63
N PRO A 787 5.44 25.32 2.32
CA PRO A 787 6.44 26.25 1.81
C PRO A 787 6.11 27.69 2.23
N GLY A 788 7.15 28.47 2.56
CA GLY A 788 7.01 29.83 3.10
C GLY A 788 6.48 29.91 4.55
N GLN A 789 5.92 28.83 5.12
CA GLN A 789 5.50 28.81 6.53
C GLN A 789 6.59 28.36 7.50
N ALA A 790 7.80 28.01 7.05
CA ALA A 790 8.86 27.46 7.90
C ALA A 790 9.09 28.27 9.19
N GLN A 791 9.24 29.59 9.08
CA GLN A 791 9.49 30.47 10.23
C GLN A 791 8.26 30.63 11.15
N GLU A 792 7.06 30.75 10.60
CA GLU A 792 5.79 30.73 11.34
C GLU A 792 5.61 29.40 12.11
N ARG A 793 6.06 28.30 11.50
CA ARG A 793 5.97 26.94 12.04
C ARG A 793 7.00 26.68 13.11
N VAL A 794 8.22 27.19 12.99
CA VAL A 794 9.18 27.20 14.10
C VAL A 794 8.60 27.94 15.31
N GLN A 795 8.07 29.16 15.12
CA GLN A 795 7.49 29.96 16.21
C GLN A 795 6.28 29.27 16.88
N ASN A 796 5.39 28.66 16.09
CA ASN A 796 4.24 27.93 16.59
C ASN A 796 4.60 26.56 17.21
N ASP A 797 5.50 25.79 16.61
CA ASP A 797 5.86 24.45 17.07
C ASP A 797 6.83 24.46 18.28
N ALA A 798 7.60 25.53 18.48
CA ALA A 798 8.32 25.81 19.74
C ALA A 798 7.41 25.77 20.98
N GLN A 799 6.12 26.08 20.83
CA GLN A 799 5.13 26.07 21.92
C GLN A 799 4.24 24.80 21.93
N ARG A 800 4.40 23.89 20.96
CA ARG A 800 3.48 22.77 20.73
C ARG A 800 3.90 21.49 21.45
N ARG A 801 3.52 21.42 22.73
CA ARG A 801 3.46 20.21 23.58
C ARG A 801 3.23 18.92 22.77
N THR A 802 4.21 18.02 22.73
CA THR A 802 4.01 16.65 22.23
C THR A 802 3.49 15.78 23.38
N LYS A 803 3.06 14.53 23.09
CA LYS A 803 2.66 13.60 24.15
C LYS A 803 3.81 13.26 25.12
N LEU A 804 5.06 13.36 24.68
CA LEU A 804 6.27 13.09 25.45
C LEU A 804 6.66 14.29 26.31
N THR A 805 6.75 15.49 25.73
CA THR A 805 7.04 16.71 26.50
C THR A 805 5.92 17.03 27.51
N GLU A 806 4.67 16.69 27.17
CA GLU A 806 3.55 16.80 28.10
C GLU A 806 3.54 15.68 29.15
N PHE A 807 4.11 14.50 28.90
CA PHE A 807 4.29 13.48 29.95
C PHE A 807 5.27 13.99 31.02
N PHE A 808 6.39 14.58 30.60
CA PHE A 808 7.32 15.26 31.50
C PHE A 808 6.65 16.42 32.28
N THR A 809 5.88 17.26 31.58
CA THR A 809 5.09 18.35 32.19
C THR A 809 4.03 17.83 33.16
N LEU A 810 3.40 16.69 32.85
CA LEU A 810 2.41 16.03 33.71
C LEU A 810 3.08 15.51 34.98
N ASN A 811 4.21 14.80 34.87
CA ASN A 811 4.97 14.32 36.03
C ASN A 811 5.44 15.48 36.92
N ALA A 812 5.78 16.63 36.35
CA ALA A 812 6.12 17.81 37.15
C ALA A 812 4.94 18.29 38.01
N ASN A 813 3.74 18.39 37.41
CA ASN A 813 2.58 19.03 38.03
C ASN A 813 1.62 18.08 38.80
N ASP A 814 1.61 16.78 38.47
CA ASP A 814 0.74 15.77 39.07
C ASP A 814 1.60 14.66 39.71
N VAL A 815 1.57 14.57 41.04
CA VAL A 815 2.31 13.57 41.82
C VAL A 815 1.78 12.15 41.55
N GLU A 816 0.49 12.00 41.22
CA GLU A 816 -0.11 10.70 40.90
C GLU A 816 0.40 10.16 39.55
N ALA A 817 0.69 11.05 38.59
CA ALA A 817 1.24 10.65 37.29
C ALA A 817 2.63 10.00 37.43
N ARG A 818 3.41 10.40 38.43
CA ARG A 818 4.80 9.95 38.64
C ARG A 818 4.95 8.46 38.89
N GLN A 819 3.87 7.78 39.31
CA GLN A 819 3.90 6.33 39.54
C GLN A 819 3.81 5.50 38.23
N TYR A 820 3.59 6.15 37.08
CA TYR A 820 3.34 5.48 35.80
C TYR A 820 4.50 5.65 34.81
N LEU A 821 4.75 4.60 34.04
CA LEU A 821 5.61 4.61 32.85
C LEU A 821 4.91 5.36 31.71
N TYR A 822 5.67 5.86 30.74
CA TYR A 822 5.10 6.64 29.62
C TYR A 822 4.01 5.87 28.84
N HIS A 823 4.11 4.55 28.74
CA HIS A 823 3.10 3.68 28.13
C HIS A 823 1.94 3.28 29.06
N GLU A 824 2.02 3.54 30.37
CA GLU A 824 0.92 3.34 31.32
C GLU A 824 0.00 4.57 31.37
N ILE A 825 0.55 5.77 31.11
CA ILE A 825 -0.20 7.05 31.13
C ILE A 825 -1.53 7.02 30.36
N PRO A 826 -1.66 6.46 29.14
CA PRO A 826 -2.94 6.44 28.42
C PRO A 826 -4.05 5.60 29.07
N VAL A 827 -3.73 4.73 30.03
CA VAL A 827 -4.71 4.01 30.85
C VAL A 827 -5.36 5.01 31.83
N HIS A 828 -4.54 5.78 32.55
CA HIS A 828 -4.97 6.67 33.65
C HIS A 828 -5.34 8.10 33.21
N TYR A 829 -4.84 8.55 32.05
CA TYR A 829 -5.02 9.89 31.49
C TYR A 829 -5.50 9.82 30.05
N THR A 830 -6.29 10.82 29.64
CA THR A 830 -6.79 10.99 28.27
C THR A 830 -6.13 12.20 27.62
N TRP A 831 -5.61 12.03 26.40
CA TRP A 831 -5.02 13.11 25.61
C TRP A 831 -6.10 14.02 25.01
N GLN A 832 -6.16 15.28 25.44
CA GLN A 832 -7.09 16.26 24.89
C GLN A 832 -6.46 17.01 23.69
N GLN A 833 -6.66 16.46 22.49
CA GLN A 833 -6.02 16.94 21.25
C GLN A 833 -6.10 18.46 21.01
N ALA A 834 -7.24 19.09 21.30
CA ALA A 834 -7.44 20.54 21.09
C ALA A 834 -6.63 21.42 22.06
N GLN A 835 -6.28 20.89 23.23
CA GLN A 835 -5.52 21.59 24.28
C GLN A 835 -4.09 21.04 24.42
N ARG A 836 -3.73 20.02 23.61
CA ARG A 836 -2.46 19.28 23.61
C ARG A 836 -1.94 18.93 25.02
N ARG A 837 -2.85 18.51 25.90
CA ARG A 837 -2.56 18.14 27.29
C ARG A 837 -3.08 16.76 27.68
N TRP A 838 -2.42 16.13 28.65
CA TRP A 838 -2.95 14.98 29.38
C TRP A 838 -3.93 15.47 30.46
N VAL A 839 -5.08 14.79 30.61
CA VAL A 839 -6.05 15.07 31.67
C VAL A 839 -6.51 13.75 32.28
N ARG A 840 -6.57 13.67 33.62
CA ARG A 840 -6.94 12.47 34.37
C ARG A 840 -8.29 11.90 33.89
N ARG A 841 -8.34 10.59 33.67
CA ARG A 841 -9.50 9.90 33.08
C ARG A 841 -10.67 9.83 34.06
N GLN A 842 -11.70 10.64 33.83
CA GLN A 842 -12.92 10.69 34.65
C GLN A 842 -13.92 9.54 34.42
N ARG A 843 -13.71 8.70 33.39
CA ARG A 843 -14.55 7.55 33.07
C ARG A 843 -13.69 6.39 32.58
N GLN A 844 -13.76 5.26 33.27
CA GLN A 844 -13.40 3.98 32.66
C GLN A 844 -14.37 3.72 31.49
N MET A 845 -13.83 3.18 30.39
CA MET A 845 -14.61 2.67 29.27
C MET A 845 -14.69 1.15 29.42
N ASN A 846 -15.74 0.52 28.90
CA ASN A 846 -15.92 -0.94 28.97
C ASN A 846 -14.75 -1.72 28.35
N ASN A 847 -14.05 -1.11 27.40
CA ASN A 847 -12.85 -1.65 26.76
C ASN A 847 -11.67 -0.74 27.13
N GLU A 848 -10.52 -1.32 27.43
CA GLU A 848 -9.39 -0.57 27.94
C GLU A 848 -8.74 0.36 26.88
N THR A 849 -7.99 1.35 27.34
CA THR A 849 -7.13 2.16 26.46
C THR A 849 -5.69 1.71 26.64
N LEU A 850 -5.14 1.05 25.64
CA LEU A 850 -3.74 0.62 25.64
C LEU A 850 -2.86 1.69 25.00
N ALA A 851 -1.57 1.68 25.31
CA ALA A 851 -0.59 2.51 24.64
C ALA A 851 0.26 1.70 23.66
N ARG A 852 0.85 2.38 22.68
CA ARG A 852 1.93 1.83 21.86
C ARG A 852 2.95 2.91 21.55
N MET A 853 4.16 2.78 22.09
CA MET A 853 5.30 3.56 21.58
C MET A 853 5.64 3.12 20.15
N TYR A 854 6.06 4.07 19.31
CA TYR A 854 6.59 3.70 18.00
C TYR A 854 7.84 2.80 18.13
N VAL A 855 8.07 1.96 17.13
CA VAL A 855 9.33 1.24 16.97
C VAL A 855 10.38 2.26 16.56
N VAL A 856 11.59 2.12 17.11
CA VAL A 856 12.78 2.90 16.74
C VAL A 856 13.82 1.88 16.27
N ASN A 857 14.51 2.18 15.17
CA ASN A 857 15.58 1.33 14.65
C ASN A 857 16.77 1.36 15.65
N PRO A 858 17.34 0.20 16.07
CA PRO A 858 18.52 0.17 16.95
C PRO A 858 19.73 0.97 16.46
N LEU A 859 19.88 1.16 15.13
CA LEU A 859 20.93 2.00 14.54
C LEU A 859 20.81 3.48 14.96
N ASP A 860 19.60 3.95 15.29
CA ASP A 860 19.35 5.26 15.90
C ASP A 860 19.54 5.14 17.42
N ARG A 861 20.80 4.93 17.83
CA ARG A 861 21.21 4.52 19.18
C ARG A 861 20.57 5.39 20.26
N ASP A 862 20.68 6.72 20.18
CA ASP A 862 20.12 7.62 21.21
C ASP A 862 18.60 7.54 21.34
N ARG A 863 17.85 7.53 20.21
CA ARG A 863 16.39 7.46 20.28
C ARG A 863 15.92 6.06 20.69
N PHE A 864 16.70 5.01 20.39
CA PHE A 864 16.48 3.65 20.86
C PHE A 864 16.71 3.54 22.37
N HIS A 865 17.83 4.07 22.89
CA HIS A 865 18.12 4.12 24.33
C HIS A 865 17.08 4.96 25.10
N LEU A 866 16.66 6.12 24.56
CA LEU A 866 15.56 6.89 25.15
C LEU A 866 14.25 6.08 25.20
N ARG A 867 13.93 5.31 24.14
CA ARG A 867 12.77 4.41 24.13
C ARG A 867 12.89 3.30 25.19
N LEU A 868 14.09 2.73 25.37
CA LEU A 868 14.37 1.72 26.39
C LEU A 868 14.19 2.29 27.81
N LEU A 869 14.67 3.50 28.07
CA LEU A 869 14.46 4.19 29.34
C LEU A 869 12.96 4.52 29.55
N LEU A 870 12.22 4.93 28.52
CA LEU A 870 10.78 5.21 28.61
C LEU A 870 9.91 3.95 28.85
N LEU A 871 10.46 2.74 28.71
CA LEU A 871 9.82 1.48 29.11
C LEU A 871 10.03 1.14 30.59
N HIS A 872 11.01 1.73 31.27
CA HIS A 872 11.43 1.31 32.62
C HIS A 872 11.47 2.45 33.66
N ARG A 873 11.54 3.71 33.22
CA ARG A 873 11.61 4.88 34.11
C ARG A 873 10.27 5.53 34.37
N ARG A 874 9.91 5.60 35.66
CA ARG A 874 8.73 6.30 36.18
C ARG A 874 9.11 7.70 36.67
N GLY A 875 8.16 8.64 36.61
CA GLY A 875 8.28 9.94 37.27
C GLY A 875 9.20 11.00 36.67
N SER A 876 9.94 10.72 35.60
CA SER A 876 10.84 11.69 34.95
C SER A 876 10.13 12.97 34.50
N GLN A 877 10.69 14.14 34.85
CA GLN A 877 10.10 15.47 34.60
C GLN A 877 10.80 16.25 33.47
N SER A 878 11.83 15.69 32.83
CA SER A 878 12.53 16.25 31.68
C SER A 878 13.34 15.20 30.90
N PHE A 879 13.91 15.56 29.75
CA PHE A 879 14.89 14.72 29.04
C PHE A 879 16.21 14.55 29.84
N ARG A 880 16.57 15.51 30.71
CA ARG A 880 17.69 15.38 31.65
C ARG A 880 17.38 14.34 32.74
N ASP A 881 16.16 14.33 33.27
CA ASP A 881 15.73 13.33 34.27
C ASP A 881 15.87 11.91 33.72
N MET A 882 15.53 11.69 32.43
CA MET A 882 15.71 10.39 31.77
C MET A 882 17.16 9.89 31.84
N ARG A 883 18.14 10.79 31.76
CA ARG A 883 19.59 10.51 31.89
C ARG A 883 20.10 10.50 33.35
N THR A 884 19.26 10.80 34.34
CA THR A 884 19.70 10.98 35.74
C THR A 884 19.43 9.73 36.59
N VAL A 885 20.44 8.93 36.92
CA VAL A 885 20.32 7.68 37.70
C VAL A 885 20.96 7.89 39.07
N ASP A 886 20.26 7.52 40.15
CA ASP A 886 20.70 7.69 41.54
C ASP A 886 21.26 9.09 41.90
N GLY A 887 20.74 10.12 41.22
CA GLY A 887 21.14 11.52 41.36
C GLY A 887 22.29 11.96 40.44
N VAL A 888 22.98 11.04 39.77
CA VAL A 888 24.04 11.31 38.80
C VAL A 888 23.44 11.51 37.40
N VAL A 889 23.80 12.60 36.73
CA VAL A 889 23.39 12.84 35.34
C VAL A 889 24.42 12.21 34.40
N HIS A 890 24.03 11.17 33.68
CA HIS A 890 24.89 10.53 32.68
C HIS A 890 24.91 11.34 31.37
N GLU A 891 25.99 11.21 30.60
CA GLU A 891 26.16 11.96 29.36
C GLU A 891 25.18 11.54 28.27
N SER A 892 25.08 10.24 28.00
CA SER A 892 24.19 9.65 26.99
C SER A 892 23.00 8.90 27.59
N TYR A 893 21.98 8.64 26.78
CA TYR A 893 20.88 7.74 27.16
C TYR A 893 21.34 6.28 27.28
N GLY A 894 22.41 5.87 26.58
CA GLY A 894 23.01 4.55 26.71
C GLY A 894 23.65 4.35 28.08
N ALA A 895 24.50 5.29 28.51
CA ALA A 895 25.13 5.25 29.83
C ALA A 895 24.11 5.21 30.99
N ALA A 896 23.00 5.95 30.86
CA ALA A 896 21.90 5.88 31.82
C ALA A 896 21.13 4.54 31.81
N ALA A 897 21.12 3.82 30.68
CA ALA A 897 20.51 2.49 30.58
C ALA A 897 21.43 1.40 31.17
N ILE A 898 22.75 1.48 30.94
CA ILE A 898 23.75 0.61 31.59
C ILE A 898 23.71 0.79 33.11
N ALA A 899 23.66 2.04 33.59
CA ALA A 899 23.58 2.35 35.02
C ALA A 899 22.29 1.84 35.70
N LEU A 900 21.22 1.59 34.93
CA LEU A 900 19.98 0.96 35.40
C LEU A 900 19.94 -0.56 35.18
N GLY A 901 20.99 -1.17 34.64
CA GLY A 901 21.02 -2.59 34.29
C GLY A 901 20.07 -2.99 33.15
N LEU A 902 19.66 -2.04 32.31
CA LEU A 902 18.75 -2.25 31.16
C LEU A 902 19.50 -2.59 29.87
N LEU A 903 20.81 -2.35 29.86
CA LEU A 903 21.78 -2.88 28.92
C LEU A 903 22.85 -3.59 29.76
N GLU A 904 23.42 -4.67 29.23
CA GLU A 904 24.56 -5.30 29.88
C GLU A 904 25.73 -4.31 29.96
N SER A 905 26.39 -4.26 31.10
CA SER A 905 27.69 -3.61 31.21
C SER A 905 28.71 -4.55 30.58
N ASP A 906 29.63 -4.01 29.79
CA ASP A 906 30.69 -4.77 29.10
C ASP A 906 31.64 -5.53 30.04
N ARG A 907 31.40 -5.52 31.37
CA ARG A 907 32.02 -6.41 32.36
C ARG A 907 32.01 -7.89 32.00
N ALA A 908 30.96 -8.39 31.32
CA ALA A 908 30.95 -9.78 30.84
C ALA A 908 32.03 -10.00 29.76
N TRP A 909 32.16 -9.05 28.83
CA TRP A 909 33.16 -9.07 27.76
C TRP A 909 34.56 -8.78 28.28
N LEU A 910 34.71 -7.88 29.26
CA LEU A 910 35.95 -7.63 29.99
C LEU A 910 36.43 -8.89 30.70
N ALA A 911 35.57 -9.54 31.51
CA ALA A 911 35.94 -10.77 32.20
C ALA A 911 36.27 -11.92 31.23
N CYS A 912 35.53 -12.04 30.12
CA CYS A 912 35.81 -13.02 29.06
C CYS A 912 37.16 -12.75 28.37
N MET A 913 37.48 -11.48 28.06
CA MET A 913 38.76 -11.09 27.49
C MET A 913 39.92 -11.21 28.51
N GLU A 914 39.69 -10.93 29.80
CA GLU A 914 40.67 -11.13 30.89
C GLU A 914 40.98 -12.62 31.11
N GLU A 915 39.96 -13.50 31.07
CA GLU A 915 40.16 -14.95 31.16
C GLU A 915 40.89 -15.48 29.92
N SER A 916 40.44 -15.12 28.72
CA SER A 916 41.10 -15.45 27.45
C SER A 916 42.54 -14.91 27.39
N ALA A 917 42.82 -13.74 27.96
CA ALA A 917 44.18 -13.16 28.02
C ALA A 917 45.18 -13.99 28.84
N SER A 918 44.71 -14.97 29.63
CA SER A 918 45.56 -15.92 30.35
C SER A 918 45.77 -17.26 29.63
N LEU A 919 45.07 -17.51 28.50
CA LEU A 919 44.98 -18.80 27.81
C LEU A 919 45.30 -18.74 26.31
N ASP A 920 44.82 -17.71 25.62
CA ASP A 920 44.86 -17.55 24.17
C ASP A 920 46.04 -16.68 23.69
N THR A 921 46.41 -16.83 22.41
CA THR A 921 47.41 -15.93 21.81
C THR A 921 46.83 -14.55 21.49
N PRO A 922 47.64 -13.46 21.46
CA PRO A 922 47.18 -12.12 21.08
C PRO A 922 46.38 -12.05 19.77
N ARG A 923 46.73 -12.88 18.77
CA ARG A 923 45.97 -12.99 17.51
C ARG A 923 44.56 -13.59 17.70
N GLN A 924 44.42 -14.58 18.57
CA GLN A 924 43.11 -15.15 18.95
C GLN A 924 42.30 -14.13 19.77
N LEU A 925 42.94 -13.37 20.66
CA LEU A 925 42.30 -12.28 21.42
C LEU A 925 41.76 -11.18 20.50
N ARG A 926 42.54 -10.76 19.48
CA ARG A 926 42.06 -9.82 18.44
C ARG A 926 40.84 -10.38 17.67
N TYR A 927 40.81 -11.69 17.40
CA TYR A 927 39.65 -12.36 16.77
C TYR A 927 38.43 -12.47 17.71
N LEU A 928 38.63 -12.80 18.99
CA LEU A 928 37.58 -12.83 20.00
C LEU A 928 36.97 -11.44 20.20
N PHE A 929 37.80 -10.41 20.32
CA PHE A 929 37.38 -9.02 20.39
C PHE A 929 36.50 -8.63 19.20
N VAL A 930 36.94 -8.91 17.96
CA VAL A 930 36.12 -8.63 16.75
C VAL A 930 34.84 -9.47 16.72
N THR A 931 34.86 -10.71 17.20
CA THR A 931 33.65 -11.54 17.32
C THR A 931 32.65 -10.90 18.30
N ILE A 932 33.12 -10.37 19.44
CA ILE A 932 32.30 -9.62 20.40
C ILE A 932 31.75 -8.33 19.75
N LEU A 933 32.56 -7.58 18.99
CA LEU A 933 32.09 -6.40 18.25
C LEU A 933 30.96 -6.73 17.25
N VAL A 934 31.15 -7.78 16.44
CA VAL A 934 30.25 -8.12 15.33
C VAL A 934 28.98 -8.85 15.79
N MET A 935 29.09 -9.71 16.81
CA MET A 935 27.96 -10.51 17.31
C MET A 935 27.30 -9.90 18.55
N CYS A 936 28.08 -9.57 19.57
CA CYS A 936 27.59 -9.21 20.90
C CYS A 936 27.28 -7.71 21.08
N HIS A 937 27.77 -6.85 20.18
CA HIS A 937 27.48 -5.41 20.15
C HIS A 937 27.72 -4.68 21.50
N PRO A 938 28.95 -4.70 22.05
CA PRO A 938 29.28 -4.08 23.33
C PRO A 938 28.95 -2.59 23.38
N ALA A 939 28.63 -2.11 24.58
CA ALA A 939 28.08 -0.78 24.81
C ALA A 939 29.13 0.34 24.74
N GLU A 940 30.38 0.04 25.13
CA GLU A 940 31.53 0.94 25.09
C GLU A 940 32.75 0.24 24.40
N PRO A 941 32.69 -0.02 23.07
CA PRO A 941 33.72 -0.80 22.35
C PRO A 941 35.15 -0.28 22.55
N LEU A 942 35.31 1.04 22.63
CA LEU A 942 36.59 1.70 22.86
C LEU A 942 37.15 1.46 24.27
N ALA A 943 36.30 1.38 25.29
CA ALA A 943 36.72 1.06 26.66
C ALA A 943 37.10 -0.43 26.78
N LEU A 944 36.32 -1.32 26.15
CA LEU A 944 36.64 -2.75 26.05
C LEU A 944 37.97 -2.98 25.31
N PHE A 945 38.23 -2.22 24.25
CA PHE A 945 39.51 -2.21 23.54
C PHE A 945 40.66 -1.76 24.45
N GLN A 946 40.55 -0.56 25.05
CA GLN A 946 41.60 0.03 25.90
C GLN A 946 41.96 -0.84 27.11
N ALA A 947 40.98 -1.50 27.73
CA ALA A 947 41.22 -2.41 28.85
C ALA A 947 42.06 -3.65 28.47
N ASN A 948 41.92 -4.14 27.23
CA ASN A 948 42.56 -5.36 26.74
C ASN A 948 43.72 -5.08 25.76
N GLU A 949 44.00 -3.81 25.48
CA GLU A 949 44.94 -3.33 24.46
C GLU A 949 46.34 -3.93 24.64
N ALA A 950 46.87 -3.93 25.87
CA ALA A 950 48.19 -4.49 26.19
C ALA A 950 48.31 -5.99 25.87
N SER A 951 47.26 -6.77 26.12
CA SER A 951 47.20 -8.20 25.81
C SER A 951 47.00 -8.44 24.30
N MET A 952 46.13 -7.65 23.67
CA MET A 952 45.87 -7.72 22.23
C MET A 952 47.05 -7.27 21.37
N MET A 953 47.96 -6.44 21.87
CA MET A 953 49.18 -6.03 21.16
C MET A 953 50.45 -6.75 21.63
N GLU A 954 50.37 -7.78 22.49
CA GLU A 954 51.56 -8.31 23.17
C GLU A 954 52.57 -8.97 22.20
N ASP A 955 52.10 -9.63 21.14
CA ASP A 955 52.93 -10.22 20.09
C ASP A 955 53.67 -9.14 19.28
N PHE A 956 52.98 -8.06 18.93
CA PHE A 956 53.57 -6.90 18.27
C PHE A 956 54.53 -6.14 19.19
N ASN A 957 54.22 -5.98 20.47
CA ASN A 957 55.09 -5.32 21.44
C ASN A 957 56.38 -6.13 21.70
N ARG A 958 56.29 -7.47 21.78
CA ARG A 958 57.46 -8.36 21.82
C ARG A 958 58.31 -8.28 20.54
N ARG A 959 57.71 -8.03 19.38
CA ARG A 959 58.40 -7.86 18.08
C ARG A 959 59.10 -6.50 17.96
N PHE A 960 58.38 -5.41 18.21
CA PHE A 960 58.84 -4.04 17.92
C PHE A 960 59.56 -3.37 19.10
N GLN A 961 59.27 -3.78 20.34
CA GLN A 961 59.73 -3.13 21.58
C GLN A 961 59.35 -1.64 21.68
N ASP A 962 58.29 -1.25 20.97
CA ASP A 962 57.73 0.08 20.85
C ASP A 962 56.19 -0.06 20.99
N LEU A 963 55.63 0.63 21.97
CA LEU A 963 54.22 0.52 22.34
C LEU A 963 53.30 1.19 21.33
N ASP A 964 53.71 2.30 20.71
CA ASP A 964 52.87 3.05 19.78
C ASP A 964 52.84 2.33 18.41
N ARG A 965 53.96 1.72 18.00
CA ARG A 965 54.00 0.77 16.86
C ARG A 965 53.16 -0.48 17.12
N ALA A 966 53.27 -1.08 18.30
CA ALA A 966 52.50 -2.27 18.65
C ALA A 966 51.00 -2.00 18.67
N ARG A 967 50.61 -0.84 19.19
CA ARG A 967 49.22 -0.34 19.19
C ARG A 967 48.69 -0.17 17.76
N ALA A 968 49.46 0.49 16.89
CA ALA A 968 49.08 0.66 15.49
C ALA A 968 48.88 -0.69 14.79
N ALA A 969 49.82 -1.63 14.91
CA ALA A 969 49.71 -2.95 14.30
C ALA A 969 48.54 -3.77 14.85
N SER A 970 48.23 -3.65 16.15
CA SER A 970 47.05 -4.28 16.74
C SER A 970 45.74 -3.70 16.20
N LEU A 971 45.65 -2.37 16.01
CA LEU A 971 44.48 -1.71 15.45
C LEU A 971 44.26 -2.07 13.97
N ASP A 972 45.34 -2.14 13.18
CA ASP A 972 45.25 -2.48 11.76
C ASP A 972 44.79 -3.93 11.54
N ALA A 973 45.35 -4.87 12.31
CA ALA A 973 44.91 -6.27 12.31
C ALA A 973 43.45 -6.46 12.78
N ILE A 974 42.95 -5.62 13.69
CA ILE A 974 41.52 -5.57 14.05
C ILE A 974 40.70 -4.97 12.89
N GLY A 975 41.23 -3.98 12.18
CA GLY A 975 40.64 -3.38 10.99
C GLY A 975 40.50 -4.36 9.81
N ASP A 976 41.46 -5.24 9.57
CA ASP A 976 41.35 -6.35 8.61
C ASP A 976 40.21 -7.32 8.97
N LEU A 977 40.18 -7.75 10.23
CA LEU A 977 39.16 -8.68 10.72
C LEU A 977 37.75 -8.08 10.65
N LEU A 978 37.60 -6.77 10.90
CA LEU A 978 36.33 -6.06 10.70
C LEU A 978 35.96 -5.93 9.21
N ARG A 979 36.93 -5.67 8.33
CA ARG A 979 36.70 -5.60 6.87
C ARG A 979 36.13 -6.91 6.31
N ALA A 980 36.56 -8.07 6.82
CA ALA A 980 35.99 -9.37 6.47
C ALA A 980 34.49 -9.52 6.78
N HIS A 981 33.95 -8.74 7.72
CA HIS A 981 32.51 -8.68 8.04
C HIS A 981 31.80 -7.46 7.43
N GLY A 982 32.43 -6.74 6.50
CA GLY A 982 31.88 -5.51 5.91
C GLY A 982 31.79 -4.35 6.89
N LYS A 983 32.69 -4.30 7.88
CA LYS A 983 32.77 -3.28 8.94
C LYS A 983 34.11 -2.55 8.93
N THR A 984 34.19 -1.45 9.65
CA THR A 984 35.39 -0.64 9.86
C THR A 984 35.59 -0.34 11.35
N LEU A 985 36.80 0.11 11.72
CA LEU A 985 37.09 0.61 13.07
C LEU A 985 36.13 1.75 13.49
N GLY A 986 35.77 2.63 12.54
CA GLY A 986 34.84 3.75 12.75
C GLY A 986 33.42 3.35 13.14
N ASP A 987 32.88 2.23 12.64
CA ASP A 987 31.53 1.73 13.00
C ASP A 987 31.38 1.43 14.51
N TYR A 988 32.51 1.18 15.18
CA TYR A 988 32.63 0.89 16.60
C TYR A 988 33.26 2.02 17.41
N GLY A 989 33.62 3.15 16.77
CA GLY A 989 34.27 4.29 17.43
C GLY A 989 35.72 4.00 17.86
N LEU A 990 36.39 3.03 17.24
CA LEU A 990 37.80 2.74 17.49
C LEU A 990 38.70 3.69 16.69
N PRO A 991 39.86 4.11 17.23
CA PRO A 991 40.82 4.90 16.48
C PRO A 991 41.37 4.11 15.28
N TYR A 992 41.59 4.79 14.17
CA TYR A 992 42.39 4.25 13.07
C TYR A 992 43.87 4.18 13.47
N PRO A 993 44.64 3.19 13.00
CA PRO A 993 46.07 3.10 13.25
C PRO A 993 46.81 4.30 12.65
N ASP A 994 47.88 4.76 13.31
CA ASP A 994 48.82 5.69 12.68
C ASP A 994 49.66 4.94 11.66
N VAL A 995 49.41 5.24 10.38
CA VAL A 995 50.08 4.61 9.23
C VAL A 995 51.60 4.87 9.23
N GLY A 996 52.08 5.92 9.91
CA GLY A 996 53.50 6.20 10.11
C GLY A 996 54.19 5.32 11.16
N LEU A 997 53.43 4.57 11.96
CA LEU A 997 53.93 3.68 13.02
C LEU A 997 53.78 2.18 12.70
N LEU A 998 53.04 1.81 11.66
CA LEU A 998 53.00 0.45 11.17
C LEU A 998 54.38 0.05 10.63
N GLU A 999 54.99 -1.02 11.14
CA GLU A 999 56.14 -1.59 10.44
C GLU A 999 55.68 -2.24 9.13
N PRO A 1000 56.34 -1.93 8.01
CA PRO A 1000 56.01 -2.54 6.73
C PRO A 1000 56.33 -4.04 6.76
N GLU A 1001 55.32 -4.90 6.60
CA GLU A 1001 55.43 -6.36 6.77
C GLU A 1001 56.48 -7.01 5.86
N GLN A 1002 57.66 -7.33 6.40
CA GLN A 1002 58.50 -8.39 5.84
C GLN A 1002 57.73 -9.72 5.92
N ASP A 1003 57.21 -10.11 4.75
CA ASP A 1003 56.24 -11.17 4.46
C ASP A 1003 54.91 -10.99 5.26
N ASP A 1004 53.76 -10.66 4.66
CA ASP A 1004 53.34 -10.88 3.26
C ASP A 1004 52.87 -9.58 2.54
N GLN A 1005 52.47 -8.52 3.27
CA GLN A 1005 51.90 -7.33 2.62
C GLN A 1005 52.90 -6.24 2.17
N LEU A 1006 54.18 -6.24 2.57
CA LEU A 1006 55.11 -5.23 2.03
C LEU A 1006 55.46 -5.48 0.57
N PHE A 1007 55.58 -6.73 0.11
CA PHE A 1007 55.64 -6.98 -1.33
C PHE A 1007 54.33 -6.54 -2.01
N GLY A 1008 53.18 -6.61 -1.33
CA GLY A 1008 51.94 -5.95 -1.79
C GLY A 1008 52.07 -4.44 -1.94
N ALA A 1009 52.53 -3.73 -0.90
CA ALA A 1009 52.51 -2.26 -0.82
C ALA A 1009 53.72 -1.57 -1.46
N ILE A 1010 54.93 -2.13 -1.35
CA ILE A 1010 56.12 -1.65 -2.08
C ILE A 1010 56.14 -2.15 -3.52
N ASP A 1011 55.61 -3.34 -3.87
CA ASP A 1011 55.36 -3.56 -5.30
C ASP A 1011 54.17 -2.73 -5.78
N ALA A 1012 53.13 -2.42 -5.00
CA ALA A 1012 52.14 -1.43 -5.46
C ALA A 1012 52.82 -0.08 -5.70
N ALA A 1013 53.68 0.37 -4.79
CA ALA A 1013 54.42 1.61 -4.95
C ALA A 1013 55.37 1.60 -6.15
N ALA A 1014 56.14 0.52 -6.32
CA ALA A 1014 57.08 0.35 -7.40
C ALA A 1014 56.37 0.09 -8.73
N ARG A 1015 55.33 -0.75 -8.78
CA ARG A 1015 54.51 -1.00 -10.00
C ARG A 1015 53.77 0.26 -10.42
N TRP A 1016 53.15 1.03 -9.51
CA TRP A 1016 52.48 2.28 -9.89
C TRP A 1016 53.48 3.37 -10.27
N ALA A 1017 54.61 3.52 -9.57
CA ALA A 1017 55.66 4.46 -9.98
C ALA A 1017 56.31 4.06 -11.32
N GLN A 1018 56.56 2.77 -11.53
CA GLN A 1018 57.06 2.20 -12.79
C GLN A 1018 56.01 2.32 -13.89
N GLN A 1019 54.72 2.14 -13.62
CA GLN A 1019 53.64 2.34 -14.60
C GLN A 1019 53.42 3.83 -14.93
N VAL A 1020 53.68 4.78 -14.02
CA VAL A 1020 53.74 6.21 -14.35
C VAL A 1020 54.96 6.56 -15.25
N VAL A 1021 55.97 5.69 -15.29
CA VAL A 1021 57.09 5.76 -16.25
C VAL A 1021 56.79 5.01 -17.56
N ASP A 1022 56.10 3.87 -17.48
CA ASP A 1022 55.74 2.99 -18.60
C ASP A 1022 54.38 3.32 -19.24
N MET A 1023 53.72 4.40 -18.80
CA MET A 1023 52.53 4.96 -19.45
C MET A 1023 52.84 5.28 -20.92
N ASN A 1024 51.88 4.99 -21.81
CA ASN A 1024 51.95 5.53 -23.17
C ASN A 1024 51.70 7.06 -23.16
N ASP A 1025 52.08 7.74 -24.25
CA ASP A 1025 52.01 9.21 -24.33
C ASP A 1025 50.60 9.78 -24.07
N GLU A 1026 49.56 9.02 -24.41
CA GLU A 1026 48.14 9.39 -24.22
C GLU A 1026 47.73 9.30 -22.74
N GLN A 1027 47.95 8.16 -22.10
CA GLN A 1027 47.74 7.95 -20.65
C GLN A 1027 48.54 8.96 -19.84
N ARG A 1028 49.80 9.22 -20.24
CA ARG A 1028 50.69 10.19 -19.60
C ARG A 1028 50.14 11.61 -19.71
N THR A 1029 49.64 12.00 -20.88
CA THR A 1029 49.01 13.30 -21.12
C THR A 1029 47.78 13.49 -20.24
N VAL A 1030 46.93 12.47 -20.09
CA VAL A 1030 45.77 12.52 -19.18
C VAL A 1030 46.22 12.62 -17.71
N TYR A 1031 47.18 11.80 -17.29
CA TYR A 1031 47.70 11.79 -15.91
C TYR A 1031 48.26 13.16 -15.50
N ASP A 1032 49.17 13.74 -16.28
CA ASP A 1032 49.80 15.03 -15.93
C ASP A 1032 48.77 16.18 -15.94
N ARG A 1033 47.74 16.13 -16.81
CA ARG A 1033 46.62 17.10 -16.83
C ARG A 1033 45.72 17.01 -15.60
N VAL A 1034 45.29 15.81 -15.22
CA VAL A 1034 44.43 15.61 -14.04
C VAL A 1034 45.17 16.04 -12.77
N MET A 1035 46.44 15.65 -12.61
CA MET A 1035 47.25 16.03 -11.46
C MET A 1035 47.45 17.55 -11.37
N ALA A 1036 47.72 18.23 -12.50
CA ALA A 1036 47.83 19.69 -12.54
C ALA A 1036 46.52 20.40 -12.15
N ALA A 1037 45.36 19.85 -12.52
CA ALA A 1037 44.06 20.42 -12.15
C ALA A 1037 43.69 20.21 -10.68
N VAL A 1038 44.15 19.11 -10.05
CA VAL A 1038 44.00 18.88 -8.60
C VAL A 1038 44.90 19.81 -7.78
N ASP A 1039 46.10 20.12 -8.27
CA ASP A 1039 47.04 21.04 -7.59
C ASP A 1039 46.70 22.54 -7.82
N ASP A 1040 45.84 22.88 -8.78
CA ASP A 1040 45.37 24.26 -9.03
C ASP A 1040 44.26 24.68 -8.05
N ASN A 1041 44.46 25.75 -7.28
CA ASN A 1041 43.44 26.26 -6.32
C ASN A 1041 42.45 27.28 -6.93
N ARG A 1042 42.43 27.46 -8.26
CA ARG A 1042 41.42 28.32 -8.92
C ARG A 1042 40.07 27.62 -9.05
N ASP A 1043 39.01 28.41 -8.90
CA ASP A 1043 37.63 28.01 -9.13
C ASP A 1043 37.34 27.99 -10.64
N ILE A 1044 37.61 26.85 -11.25
CA ILE A 1044 37.42 26.54 -12.68
C ILE A 1044 36.82 25.14 -12.78
N GLN A 1045 36.08 24.86 -13.86
CA GLN A 1045 35.50 23.54 -14.09
C GLN A 1045 36.61 22.51 -14.38
N LYS A 1046 36.60 21.39 -13.63
CA LYS A 1046 37.63 20.34 -13.67
C LYS A 1046 36.99 18.97 -13.85
N VAL A 1047 36.40 18.76 -15.02
CA VAL A 1047 35.77 17.49 -15.40
C VAL A 1047 36.55 16.91 -16.56
N PHE A 1048 36.95 15.64 -16.42
CA PHE A 1048 37.70 14.90 -17.43
C PHE A 1048 36.91 13.66 -17.82
N TYR A 1049 36.76 13.42 -19.11
CA TYR A 1049 36.21 12.18 -19.66
C TYR A 1049 37.32 11.43 -20.39
N VAL A 1050 37.46 10.13 -20.11
CA VAL A 1050 38.55 9.30 -20.64
C VAL A 1050 37.94 8.13 -21.40
N ASP A 1051 37.80 8.29 -22.70
CA ASP A 1051 37.35 7.21 -23.59
C ASP A 1051 38.46 6.17 -23.82
N GLY A 1052 38.07 5.00 -24.33
CA GLY A 1052 39.00 3.97 -24.78
C GLY A 1052 38.38 2.57 -24.68
N PRO A 1053 38.52 1.71 -25.70
CA PRO A 1053 38.01 0.33 -25.68
C PRO A 1053 38.54 -0.54 -24.52
N GLY A 1054 37.95 -1.71 -24.32
CA GLY A 1054 38.43 -2.70 -23.36
C GLY A 1054 39.90 -3.09 -23.61
N GLY A 1055 40.71 -3.16 -22.55
CA GLY A 1055 42.14 -3.51 -22.64
C GLY A 1055 43.11 -2.33 -22.87
N THR A 1056 42.62 -1.10 -23.09
CA THR A 1056 43.45 0.12 -23.29
C THR A 1056 44.19 0.64 -22.04
N GLY A 1057 44.03 -0.01 -20.89
CA GLY A 1057 44.72 0.39 -19.65
C GLY A 1057 44.06 1.53 -18.86
N LYS A 1058 42.79 1.87 -19.10
CA LYS A 1058 42.06 2.90 -18.31
C LYS A 1058 42.17 2.67 -16.79
N THR A 1059 41.95 1.43 -16.33
CA THR A 1059 42.08 1.03 -14.92
C THR A 1059 43.50 1.19 -14.39
N THR A 1060 44.53 1.04 -15.24
CA THR A 1060 45.95 1.30 -14.91
C THR A 1060 46.18 2.79 -14.66
N LEU A 1061 45.67 3.65 -15.54
CA LEU A 1061 45.71 5.11 -15.38
C LEU A 1061 44.96 5.57 -14.12
N TYR A 1062 43.77 5.01 -13.85
CA TYR A 1062 43.01 5.30 -12.63
C TYR A 1062 43.79 4.88 -11.37
N GLY A 1063 44.37 3.68 -11.34
CA GLY A 1063 45.20 3.22 -10.22
C GLY A 1063 46.38 4.15 -9.95
N CYS A 1064 47.07 4.61 -11.01
CA CYS A 1064 48.14 5.60 -10.91
C CYS A 1064 47.68 6.92 -10.28
N LEU A 1065 46.51 7.46 -10.68
CA LEU A 1065 45.93 8.70 -10.13
C LEU A 1065 45.51 8.54 -8.66
N ILE A 1066 44.76 7.48 -8.35
CA ILE A 1066 44.26 7.16 -7.01
C ILE A 1066 45.44 7.05 -6.04
N TRP A 1067 46.44 6.25 -6.38
CA TRP A 1067 47.60 6.00 -5.52
C TRP A 1067 48.48 7.25 -5.35
N SER A 1068 48.73 8.01 -6.43
CA SER A 1068 49.54 9.22 -6.38
C SER A 1068 48.94 10.35 -5.54
N LEU A 1069 47.61 10.42 -5.43
CA LEU A 1069 46.92 11.37 -4.55
C LEU A 1069 46.81 10.86 -3.11
N ARG A 1070 46.53 9.56 -2.88
CA ARG A 1070 46.52 8.97 -1.54
C ARG A 1070 47.89 9.12 -0.85
N ASN A 1071 48.98 8.91 -1.58
CA ASN A 1071 50.35 9.18 -1.10
C ASN A 1071 50.63 10.64 -0.74
N ARG A 1072 49.91 11.60 -1.32
CA ARG A 1072 49.99 13.03 -0.96
C ARG A 1072 49.09 13.39 0.23
N GLY A 1073 48.54 12.40 0.92
CA GLY A 1073 47.59 12.59 2.02
C GLY A 1073 46.23 13.15 1.58
N ARG A 1074 45.85 12.97 0.31
CA ARG A 1074 44.58 13.45 -0.23
C ARG A 1074 43.54 12.32 -0.30
N SER A 1075 42.31 12.62 0.12
CA SER A 1075 41.18 11.70 -0.04
C SER A 1075 40.79 11.56 -1.52
N VAL A 1076 40.52 10.33 -1.96
CA VAL A 1076 40.07 9.99 -3.31
C VAL A 1076 38.91 9.01 -3.23
N LEU A 1077 37.76 9.40 -3.79
CA LEU A 1077 36.58 8.54 -3.90
C LEU A 1077 36.62 7.76 -5.22
N CYS A 1078 36.49 6.45 -5.12
CA CYS A 1078 36.42 5.54 -6.27
C CYS A 1078 34.98 5.04 -6.40
N VAL A 1079 34.32 5.35 -7.52
CA VAL A 1079 32.91 5.01 -7.75
C VAL A 1079 32.72 4.34 -9.10
N ALA A 1080 31.80 3.37 -9.16
CA ALA A 1080 31.37 2.79 -10.43
C ALA A 1080 29.87 2.47 -10.40
N TYR A 1081 29.24 2.31 -11.57
CA TYR A 1081 27.81 2.03 -11.64
C TYR A 1081 27.45 0.66 -11.01
N THR A 1082 28.23 -0.39 -11.34
CA THR A 1082 28.02 -1.76 -10.85
C THR A 1082 28.92 -2.09 -9.66
N GLY A 1083 28.48 -3.01 -8.80
CA GLY A 1083 29.28 -3.48 -7.66
C GLY A 1083 30.55 -4.23 -8.06
N ILE A 1084 30.53 -4.91 -9.21
CA ILE A 1084 31.68 -5.64 -9.75
C ILE A 1084 32.75 -4.65 -10.21
N ALA A 1085 32.41 -3.65 -11.04
CA ALA A 1085 33.33 -2.59 -11.44
C ALA A 1085 33.88 -1.81 -10.24
N ALA A 1086 33.04 -1.53 -9.23
CA ALA A 1086 33.48 -0.89 -8.00
C ALA A 1086 34.55 -1.71 -7.26
N SER A 1087 34.40 -3.04 -7.20
CA SER A 1087 35.37 -3.93 -6.53
C SER A 1087 36.73 -4.08 -7.26
N LEU A 1088 36.87 -3.57 -8.49
CA LEU A 1088 38.14 -3.52 -9.22
C LEU A 1088 39.00 -2.29 -8.87
N MET A 1089 38.46 -1.32 -8.14
CA MET A 1089 39.19 -0.15 -7.65
C MET A 1089 39.43 -0.23 -6.14
N ASP A 1090 40.62 0.19 -5.71
CA ASP A 1090 41.00 0.24 -4.29
C ASP A 1090 40.07 1.19 -3.50
N GLY A 1091 39.34 0.65 -2.52
CA GLY A 1091 38.32 1.37 -1.76
C GLY A 1091 37.05 1.73 -2.55
N GLY A 1092 36.79 1.07 -3.68
CA GLY A 1092 35.67 1.37 -4.57
C GLY A 1092 34.28 1.03 -4.00
N MET A 1093 33.30 1.87 -4.33
CA MET A 1093 31.89 1.70 -3.95
C MET A 1093 30.96 1.97 -5.14
N THR A 1094 29.71 1.51 -5.09
CA THR A 1094 28.74 1.87 -6.14
C THR A 1094 28.37 3.36 -6.08
N VAL A 1095 28.03 3.95 -7.22
CA VAL A 1095 27.48 5.32 -7.32
C VAL A 1095 26.22 5.49 -6.45
N HIS A 1096 25.33 4.50 -6.49
CA HIS A 1096 24.13 4.40 -5.64
C HIS A 1096 24.48 4.36 -4.14
N SER A 1097 25.54 3.61 -3.77
CA SER A 1097 26.30 3.70 -2.52
C SER A 1097 26.74 5.14 -2.25
N THR A 1098 28.00 5.44 -2.54
CA THR A 1098 28.39 6.72 -3.17
C THR A 1098 27.63 7.94 -2.65
N PHE A 1099 26.73 8.39 -3.51
CA PHE A 1099 25.97 9.64 -3.38
C PHE A 1099 24.55 9.43 -2.84
N GLY A 1100 24.24 8.25 -2.28
CA GLY A 1100 22.94 7.96 -1.65
C GLY A 1100 21.77 8.17 -2.59
N LEU A 1101 21.90 7.71 -3.84
CA LEU A 1101 20.88 7.87 -4.88
C LEU A 1101 19.66 6.97 -4.58
N PRO A 1102 18.45 7.37 -4.98
CA PRO A 1102 17.31 6.45 -5.03
C PRO A 1102 17.60 5.26 -5.97
N PHE A 1103 17.07 4.09 -5.64
CA PHE A 1103 16.96 2.97 -6.60
C PHE A 1103 15.66 3.15 -7.41
N GLY A 1104 15.77 3.20 -8.73
CA GLY A 1104 14.66 3.45 -9.65
C GLY A 1104 15.10 4.22 -10.90
N THR A 1105 14.15 4.63 -11.73
CA THR A 1105 14.41 5.49 -12.89
C THR A 1105 14.53 6.93 -12.41
N LEU A 1106 15.76 7.45 -12.27
CA LEU A 1106 15.92 8.84 -11.84
C LEU A 1106 15.47 9.82 -12.91
N THR A 1107 14.88 10.92 -12.46
CA THR A 1107 14.50 12.08 -13.29
C THR A 1107 15.42 13.26 -12.99
N ASP A 1108 15.44 14.26 -13.88
CA ASP A 1108 16.16 15.52 -13.60
C ASP A 1108 15.56 16.32 -12.43
N GLU A 1109 14.41 15.92 -11.87
CA GLU A 1109 13.89 16.49 -10.63
C GLU A 1109 14.45 15.83 -9.35
N ASP A 1110 15.06 14.65 -9.43
CA ASP A 1110 15.46 13.91 -8.23
C ASP A 1110 16.61 14.56 -7.43
N THR A 1111 16.79 14.07 -6.21
CA THR A 1111 17.81 14.54 -5.27
C THR A 1111 18.36 13.38 -4.46
N SER A 1112 19.65 13.45 -4.11
CA SER A 1112 20.27 12.54 -3.15
C SER A 1112 19.48 12.44 -1.84
N THR A 1113 19.56 11.28 -1.18
CA THR A 1113 19.03 11.07 0.17
C THR A 1113 20.02 11.48 1.29
N ILE A 1114 21.22 11.95 0.93
CA ILE A 1114 22.25 12.40 1.86
C ILE A 1114 21.86 13.74 2.48
N THR A 1115 21.93 13.83 3.81
CA THR A 1115 21.80 15.11 4.53
C THR A 1115 23.17 15.80 4.66
N MET A 1116 23.20 17.12 4.50
CA MET A 1116 24.44 17.93 4.55
C MET A 1116 25.21 17.81 5.88
N GLN A 1117 24.53 17.43 6.96
CA GLN A 1117 25.10 17.22 8.30
C GLN A 1117 25.67 15.81 8.52
N SER A 1118 25.63 14.91 7.52
CA SER A 1118 26.12 13.53 7.66
C SER A 1118 27.63 13.41 7.40
N GLU A 1119 28.27 12.43 8.05
CA GLU A 1119 29.67 12.04 7.77
C GLU A 1119 29.90 11.64 6.29
N ARG A 1120 28.82 11.23 5.60
CA ARG A 1120 28.87 10.91 4.17
C ARG A 1120 29.01 12.18 3.32
N ALA A 1121 28.25 13.24 3.65
CA ALA A 1121 28.41 14.55 3.04
C ALA A 1121 29.76 15.21 3.41
N GLN A 1122 30.32 14.89 4.58
CA GLN A 1122 31.69 15.32 4.92
C GLN A 1122 32.74 14.61 4.05
N ARG A 1123 32.72 13.27 3.97
CA ARG A 1123 33.64 12.49 3.11
C ARG A 1123 33.58 12.88 1.62
N ILE A 1124 32.44 13.36 1.13
CA ILE A 1124 32.30 13.88 -0.25
C ILE A 1124 32.97 15.26 -0.41
N ARG A 1125 32.83 16.16 0.57
CA ARG A 1125 33.46 17.50 0.55
C ARG A 1125 34.98 17.44 0.76
N ASP A 1126 35.46 16.46 1.51
CA ASP A 1126 36.89 16.31 1.82
C ASP A 1126 37.68 15.60 0.69
N ALA A 1127 37.01 15.17 -0.38
CA ALA A 1127 37.61 14.45 -1.51
C ALA A 1127 38.32 15.39 -2.50
N ALA A 1128 39.59 15.11 -2.82
CA ALA A 1128 40.37 15.88 -3.80
C ALA A 1128 40.20 15.38 -5.25
N LEU A 1129 39.73 14.14 -5.42
CA LEU A 1129 39.37 13.56 -6.72
C LEU A 1129 38.22 12.55 -6.53
N ILE A 1130 37.30 12.54 -7.50
CA ILE A 1130 36.31 11.48 -7.69
C ILE A 1130 36.68 10.75 -8.99
N VAL A 1131 37.01 9.47 -8.90
CA VAL A 1131 37.23 8.60 -10.06
C VAL A 1131 35.93 7.83 -10.30
N TRP A 1132 35.33 8.01 -11.48
CA TRP A 1132 34.07 7.38 -11.87
C TRP A 1132 34.32 6.40 -13.02
N ASP A 1133 34.50 5.12 -12.69
CA ASP A 1133 34.67 4.06 -13.68
C ASP A 1133 33.32 3.58 -14.22
N GLU A 1134 33.31 3.09 -15.46
CA GLU A 1134 32.11 2.71 -16.22
C GLU A 1134 31.04 3.83 -16.25
N ALA A 1135 31.49 5.09 -16.39
CA ALA A 1135 30.61 6.26 -16.51
C ALA A 1135 29.52 6.12 -17.59
N PRO A 1136 29.76 5.52 -18.79
CA PRO A 1136 28.71 5.29 -19.78
C PRO A 1136 27.57 4.35 -19.32
N MET A 1137 27.79 3.49 -18.32
CA MET A 1137 26.72 2.68 -17.71
C MET A 1137 25.85 3.48 -16.73
N SER A 1138 26.22 4.71 -16.39
CA SER A 1138 25.48 5.57 -15.45
C SER A 1138 24.47 6.44 -16.20
N PRO A 1139 23.15 6.27 -16.01
CA PRO A 1139 22.15 7.05 -16.72
C PRO A 1139 22.32 8.57 -16.48
N GLY A 1140 22.12 9.38 -17.52
CA GLY A 1140 22.30 10.85 -17.47
C GLY A 1140 21.67 11.53 -16.24
N PRO A 1141 20.42 11.23 -15.86
CA PRO A 1141 19.82 11.79 -14.64
C PRO A 1141 20.56 11.47 -13.34
N GLN A 1142 21.31 10.36 -13.26
CA GLN A 1142 22.19 10.10 -12.10
C GLN A 1142 23.32 11.12 -12.02
N LEU A 1143 23.92 11.48 -13.16
CA LEU A 1143 24.93 12.53 -13.25
C LEU A 1143 24.31 13.89 -12.87
N THR A 1144 23.09 14.21 -13.35
CA THR A 1144 22.34 15.41 -12.93
C THR A 1144 22.13 15.48 -11.41
N VAL A 1145 21.77 14.35 -10.78
CA VAL A 1145 21.51 14.27 -9.34
C VAL A 1145 22.80 14.38 -8.51
N VAL A 1146 23.94 13.87 -9.00
CA VAL A 1146 25.24 14.00 -8.31
C VAL A 1146 25.84 15.39 -8.49
N ASP A 1147 25.78 15.99 -9.69
CA ASP A 1147 26.18 17.39 -9.92
C ASP A 1147 25.43 18.34 -8.97
N ARG A 1148 24.12 18.10 -8.76
CA ARG A 1148 23.27 18.83 -7.81
C ARG A 1148 23.59 18.56 -6.33
N LEU A 1149 24.27 17.48 -5.99
CA LEU A 1149 24.73 17.17 -4.63
C LEU A 1149 26.10 17.80 -4.33
N LEU A 1150 26.92 18.00 -5.37
CA LEU A 1150 28.25 18.60 -5.25
C LEU A 1150 28.23 20.14 -5.25
N LYS A 1151 27.06 20.75 -5.46
CA LYS A 1151 26.78 22.20 -5.46
C LYS A 1151 25.96 22.61 -4.24
#